data_AF-A0A7C4YUX0-F1
#
_entry.id   AF-A0A7C4YUX0-F1
#
_cell.length_a   1.000
_cell.length_b   1.000
_cell.length_c   1.000
_cell.angle_alpha   90.00
_cell.angle_beta   90.00
_cell.angle_gamma   90.00
#
_symmetry.space_group_name_H-M   'P 1'
#
loop_
_entity.id
_entity.type
_entity.pdbx_description
1 polymer ?
#
loop_
_entity_poly.entity_id
_entity_poly.type
_entity_poly.pdbx_seq_one_letter_code
_entity_poly.pdbx_strand_id
1 'polypeptide(L)'
;MKRYLPHVILLLVAVLAYGLLIPQLGFYWDDLPISWIRYQLGSEALTQYFSTNRPVWGILYQITTSVLPHDPVYWQVFALFWRWLGAVVVFAIVEKLWKDKPRFALGVAALFLVYPGFNQQWSAFLYSHFFIVLFFFLFSHWLMLRAMEETNRYWRLTALGLVFSALNLWMMEYFYVLELMRVGVILTALRNETMSLRERAIKTFKLWLPYLTVFILAVLSRLFIFNNQVYGIGLGDSLKSAPLETLVNLARSIRFTLTLVLRDAWLQVTQLPTLASPQSILGSYYFVVAIAIFILLAGYLFLSSEGTKRFQIQLADSLWMIGLGFFALLLSGWPFWLVGFVPSLAWPASRFTLPFLFGVSLFFAGIINLIPWERIRIALLVSLVALAVGRQFLTANDYAQDWQTQRDLFWQLSWRAPGIELDTAIVMNEGGLSYYADNSLSPVVNWTYAPDLHGENIPYVLLYPTTRLRSDSLPKLEPDLPIFTNYLAGTFHGNTSRVLAIYFSPPGCLRILDPEVDRVNRSIPEQSLMRFASRLTKYELITNVSTAQMPEPYYPEPEHGWCYYFQKAELARQFEQWDEVVSLGDAAFDLGLRSSDPVERFVFIEGYAHAGEWARAVELSVQSFEESKEFMDEPLCRLWERVEAETAA
;
A
#
# COMPACT_ATOMS: atom_id res chain seq x y z
N MET A 1 22.49 -36.44 -11.41
CA MET A 1 22.56 -35.29 -10.49
C MET A 1 21.49 -34.29 -10.88
N LYS A 2 20.30 -34.34 -10.26
CA LYS A 2 19.29 -33.30 -10.47
C LYS A 2 19.70 -32.12 -9.59
N ARG A 3 20.22 -31.04 -10.20
CA ARG A 3 20.68 -29.86 -9.46
C ARG A 3 19.53 -29.34 -8.57
N TYR A 4 19.72 -29.37 -7.26
CA TYR A 4 18.85 -28.70 -6.29
C TYR A 4 18.94 -27.19 -6.52
N LEU A 5 17.92 -26.57 -7.11
CA LEU A 5 17.88 -25.15 -7.48
C LEU A 5 16.79 -24.39 -6.68
N PRO A 6 16.99 -24.19 -5.37
CA PRO A 6 15.98 -23.61 -4.48
C PRO A 6 15.60 -22.18 -4.88
N HIS A 7 16.54 -21.42 -5.43
CA HIS A 7 16.31 -20.06 -5.91
C HIS A 7 15.32 -20.00 -7.09
N VAL A 8 15.34 -20.99 -8.00
CA VAL A 8 14.39 -21.06 -9.12
C VAL A 8 12.97 -21.33 -8.60
N ILE A 9 12.84 -22.19 -7.60
CA ILE A 9 11.53 -22.50 -7.01
C ILE A 9 10.96 -21.29 -6.28
N LEU A 10 11.78 -20.62 -5.48
CA LEU A 10 11.38 -19.38 -4.82
C LEU A 10 10.99 -18.31 -5.86
N LEU A 11 11.64 -18.26 -7.03
CA LEU A 11 11.26 -17.34 -8.10
C LEU A 11 9.89 -17.70 -8.67
N LEU A 12 9.64 -18.97 -8.96
CA LEU A 12 8.33 -19.43 -9.46
C LEU A 12 7.21 -19.16 -8.45
N VAL A 13 7.46 -19.38 -7.16
CA VAL A 13 6.53 -19.02 -6.08
C VAL A 13 6.28 -17.51 -6.06
N ALA A 14 7.33 -16.68 -6.18
CA ALA A 14 7.20 -15.22 -6.20
C ALA A 14 6.40 -14.74 -7.42
N VAL A 15 6.66 -15.28 -8.61
CA VAL A 15 5.92 -14.95 -9.85
C VAL A 15 4.45 -15.32 -9.73
N LEU A 16 4.13 -16.49 -9.21
CA LEU A 16 2.74 -16.92 -9.03
C LEU A 16 2.01 -16.12 -7.95
N ALA A 17 2.70 -15.67 -6.89
CA ALA A 17 2.10 -14.87 -5.82
C ALA A 17 1.91 -13.39 -6.18
N TYR A 18 2.88 -12.82 -6.90
CA TYR A 18 3.00 -11.36 -7.04
C TYR A 18 3.08 -10.88 -8.49
N GLY A 19 3.41 -11.77 -9.44
CA GLY A 19 3.76 -11.42 -10.81
C GLY A 19 2.64 -11.53 -11.84
N LEU A 20 1.56 -12.29 -11.55
CA LEU A 20 0.55 -12.63 -12.54
C LEU A 20 -0.24 -11.44 -13.09
N LEU A 21 -0.46 -10.41 -12.27
CA LEU A 21 -1.25 -9.23 -12.62
C LEU A 21 -0.41 -7.98 -12.88
N ILE A 22 0.93 -8.11 -13.01
CA ILE A 22 1.83 -6.96 -13.22
C ILE A 22 1.34 -5.96 -14.29
N PRO A 23 0.87 -6.38 -15.48
CA PRO A 23 0.42 -5.43 -16.50
C PRO A 23 -0.86 -4.65 -16.16
N GLN A 24 -1.59 -5.06 -15.12
CA GLN A 24 -2.86 -4.43 -14.69
C GLN A 24 -2.68 -3.59 -13.43
N LEU A 25 -1.48 -3.57 -12.85
CA LEU A 25 -1.16 -2.87 -11.61
C LEU A 25 -0.57 -1.49 -11.91
N GLY A 26 -0.82 -0.54 -11.01
CA GLY A 26 -0.39 0.84 -11.16
C GLY A 26 0.50 1.34 -10.03
N PHE A 27 0.37 2.65 -9.75
CA PHE A 27 0.96 3.30 -8.59
C PHE A 27 -0.07 3.49 -7.49
N TYR A 28 0.38 3.29 -6.25
CA TYR A 28 -0.49 3.27 -5.08
C TYR A 28 0.11 4.07 -3.94
N TRP A 29 -0.75 4.77 -3.20
CA TRP A 29 -0.37 5.45 -1.97
C TRP A 29 0.90 6.31 -2.13
N ASP A 30 1.92 6.12 -1.27
CA ASP A 30 3.18 6.88 -1.28
C ASP A 30 4.02 6.68 -2.56
N ASP A 31 3.67 5.72 -3.44
CA ASP A 31 4.27 5.66 -4.78
C ASP A 31 4.00 6.97 -5.53
N LEU A 32 2.78 7.50 -5.46
CA LEU A 32 2.33 8.69 -6.18
C LEU A 32 3.09 9.97 -5.78
N PRO A 33 3.12 10.42 -4.50
CA PRO A 33 3.84 11.64 -4.13
C PRO A 33 5.34 11.54 -4.36
N ILE A 34 5.98 10.40 -4.09
CA ILE A 34 7.44 10.29 -4.24
C ILE A 34 7.82 10.30 -5.73
N SER A 35 7.07 9.60 -6.57
CA SER A 35 7.30 9.62 -8.03
C SER A 35 6.96 10.98 -8.64
N TRP A 36 5.89 11.65 -8.20
CA TRP A 36 5.56 13.02 -8.60
C TRP A 36 6.68 14.02 -8.29
N ILE A 37 7.16 14.02 -7.05
CA ILE A 37 8.30 14.87 -6.65
C ILE A 37 9.50 14.59 -7.55
N ARG A 38 9.80 13.31 -7.84
CA ARG A 38 10.96 12.95 -8.65
C ARG A 38 10.83 13.31 -10.13
N TYR A 39 9.70 12.99 -10.76
CA TYR A 39 9.52 13.05 -12.21
C TYR A 39 8.94 14.37 -12.71
N GLN A 40 8.25 15.13 -11.85
CA GLN A 40 7.74 16.45 -12.20
C GLN A 40 8.55 17.57 -11.54
N LEU A 41 8.73 17.56 -10.22
CA LEU A 41 9.48 18.63 -9.52
C LEU A 41 11.00 18.49 -9.68
N GLY A 42 11.50 17.26 -9.88
CA GLY A 42 12.89 16.96 -10.20
C GLY A 42 13.70 16.34 -9.06
N SER A 43 14.95 15.99 -9.35
CA SER A 43 15.85 15.31 -8.40
C SER A 43 16.20 16.17 -7.18
N GLU A 44 16.23 17.49 -7.32
CA GLU A 44 16.54 18.40 -6.21
C GLU A 44 15.40 18.38 -5.17
N ALA A 45 14.15 18.46 -5.63
CA ALA A 45 12.96 18.35 -4.79
C ALA A 45 12.88 16.99 -4.07
N LEU A 46 13.26 15.89 -4.75
CA LEU A 46 13.34 14.57 -4.11
C LEU A 46 14.40 14.53 -3.00
N THR A 47 15.53 15.20 -3.20
CA THR A 47 16.59 15.31 -2.18
C THR A 47 16.09 16.10 -0.97
N GLN A 48 15.41 17.23 -1.22
CA GLN A 48 14.80 18.05 -0.18
C GLN A 48 13.78 17.25 0.63
N TYR A 49 12.89 16.49 -0.04
CA TYR A 49 11.89 15.63 0.62
C TYR A 49 12.52 14.66 1.63
N PHE A 50 13.66 14.04 1.30
CA PHE A 50 14.34 13.08 2.18
C PHE A 50 15.39 13.69 3.13
N SER A 51 15.77 14.96 2.93
CA SER A 51 16.91 15.60 3.60
C SER A 51 16.78 15.64 5.13
N THR A 52 15.56 15.81 5.64
CA THR A 52 15.29 15.99 7.08
C THR A 52 15.21 14.68 7.83
N ASN A 53 14.65 13.63 7.21
CA ASN A 53 14.30 12.39 7.90
C ASN A 53 15.19 11.19 7.50
N ARG A 54 15.49 11.01 6.21
CA ARG A 54 16.11 9.77 5.68
C ARG A 54 17.01 10.06 4.45
N PRO A 55 18.07 10.86 4.58
CA PRO A 55 18.88 11.30 3.42
C PRO A 55 19.56 10.13 2.69
N VAL A 56 20.05 9.12 3.41
CA VAL A 56 20.68 7.94 2.80
C VAL A 56 19.65 7.12 1.99
N TRP A 57 18.39 7.09 2.43
CA TRP A 57 17.31 6.47 1.68
C TRP A 57 16.93 7.28 0.44
N GLY A 58 16.97 8.62 0.54
CA GLY A 58 16.81 9.51 -0.62
C GLY A 58 17.84 9.25 -1.72
N ILE A 59 19.11 8.99 -1.37
CA ILE A 59 20.14 8.59 -2.35
C ILE A 59 19.75 7.29 -3.07
N LEU A 60 19.16 6.32 -2.37
CA LEU A 60 18.69 5.09 -2.99
C LEU A 60 17.60 5.38 -4.03
N TYR A 61 16.63 6.24 -3.72
CA TYR A 61 15.60 6.66 -4.68
C TYR A 61 16.21 7.38 -5.90
N GLN A 62 17.23 8.22 -5.71
CA GLN A 62 17.93 8.88 -6.83
C GLN A 62 18.55 7.84 -7.77
N ILE A 63 19.22 6.84 -7.21
CA ILE A 63 19.86 5.77 -7.99
C ILE A 63 18.81 4.97 -8.76
N THR A 64 17.76 4.49 -8.09
CA THR A 64 16.74 3.63 -8.73
C THR A 64 15.95 4.39 -9.80
N THR A 65 15.57 5.64 -9.56
CA THR A 65 14.82 6.50 -10.51
C THR A 65 15.68 7.10 -11.63
N SER A 66 17.01 6.94 -11.58
CA SER A 66 17.89 7.24 -12.73
C SER A 66 17.99 6.07 -13.72
N VAL A 67 17.60 4.87 -13.29
CA VAL A 67 17.70 3.63 -14.07
C VAL A 67 16.32 3.16 -14.55
N LEU A 68 15.32 3.20 -13.68
CA LEU A 68 13.97 2.73 -13.98
C LEU A 68 13.09 3.89 -14.48
N PRO A 69 12.31 3.69 -15.55
CA PRO A 69 11.38 4.71 -16.04
C PRO A 69 10.18 4.88 -15.09
N HIS A 70 9.39 5.93 -15.31
CA HIS A 70 8.13 6.17 -14.62
C HIS A 70 6.99 5.32 -15.20
N ASP A 71 7.15 4.00 -15.17
CA ASP A 71 6.16 3.03 -15.65
C ASP A 71 5.95 1.97 -14.56
N PRO A 72 4.69 1.74 -14.09
CA PRO A 72 4.37 0.80 -13.03
C PRO A 72 4.96 -0.60 -13.25
N VAL A 73 4.96 -1.13 -14.49
CA VAL A 73 5.38 -2.50 -14.80
C VAL A 73 6.82 -2.74 -14.35
N TYR A 74 7.72 -1.79 -14.62
CA TYR A 74 9.12 -1.89 -14.23
C TYR A 74 9.29 -1.91 -12.71
N TRP A 75 8.53 -1.08 -11.99
CA TRP A 75 8.56 -1.03 -10.53
C TRP A 75 7.98 -2.29 -9.89
N GLN A 76 6.91 -2.85 -10.45
CA GLN A 76 6.33 -4.12 -9.99
C GLN A 76 7.33 -5.29 -10.16
N VAL A 77 8.00 -5.38 -11.32
CA VAL A 77 9.06 -6.38 -11.56
C VAL A 77 10.23 -6.16 -10.60
N PHE A 78 10.63 -4.91 -10.37
CA PHE A 78 11.72 -4.56 -9.46
C PHE A 78 11.40 -4.94 -8.00
N ALA A 79 10.19 -4.66 -7.53
CA ALA A 79 9.73 -5.09 -6.21
C ALA A 79 9.67 -6.62 -6.07
N LEU A 80 9.20 -7.33 -7.11
CA LEU A 80 9.18 -8.79 -7.16
C LEU A 80 10.60 -9.37 -7.06
N PHE A 81 11.55 -8.79 -7.81
CA PHE A 81 12.96 -9.21 -7.77
C PHE A 81 13.53 -9.09 -6.35
N TRP A 82 13.35 -7.95 -5.67
CA TRP A 82 13.88 -7.77 -4.31
C TRP A 82 13.18 -8.63 -3.28
N ARG A 83 11.86 -8.85 -3.44
CA ARG A 83 11.09 -9.77 -2.60
C ARG A 83 11.61 -11.21 -2.73
N TRP A 84 11.84 -11.68 -3.95
CA TRP A 84 12.44 -12.97 -4.24
C TRP A 84 13.86 -13.09 -3.69
N LEU A 85 14.70 -12.09 -3.94
CA LEU A 85 16.10 -12.08 -3.51
C LEU A 85 16.22 -12.11 -1.98
N GLY A 86 15.34 -11.40 -1.27
CA GLY A 86 15.21 -11.50 0.18
C GLY A 86 14.96 -12.94 0.65
N ALA A 87 14.02 -13.66 0.02
CA ALA A 87 13.75 -15.06 0.32
C ALA A 87 14.93 -15.99 0.02
N VAL A 88 15.69 -15.72 -1.05
CA VAL A 88 16.94 -16.46 -1.37
C VAL A 88 17.99 -16.27 -0.28
N VAL A 89 18.14 -15.05 0.25
CA VAL A 89 19.06 -14.81 1.37
C VAL A 89 18.58 -15.49 2.65
N VAL A 90 17.27 -15.48 2.93
CA VAL A 90 16.71 -16.26 4.06
C VAL A 90 17.04 -17.74 3.92
N PHE A 91 16.84 -18.33 2.74
CA PHE A 91 17.25 -19.70 2.46
C PHE A 91 18.73 -19.91 2.80
N ALA A 92 19.61 -19.02 2.34
CA ALA A 92 21.05 -19.13 2.54
C ALA A 92 21.48 -18.95 4.01
N ILE A 93 20.79 -18.11 4.80
CA ILE A 93 21.00 -17.98 6.25
C ILE A 93 20.60 -19.28 6.95
N VAL A 94 19.41 -19.79 6.65
CA VAL A 94 18.86 -20.98 7.31
C VAL A 94 19.66 -22.24 6.97
N GLU A 95 20.10 -22.38 5.72
CA GLU A 95 20.98 -23.48 5.28
C GLU A 95 22.30 -23.50 6.06
N LYS A 96 22.86 -22.34 6.38
CA LYS A 96 24.07 -22.24 7.22
C LYS A 96 23.82 -22.61 8.67
N LEU A 97 22.71 -22.14 9.23
CA LEU A 97 22.36 -22.41 10.62
C LEU A 97 22.01 -23.88 10.83
N TRP A 98 21.31 -24.51 9.89
CA TRP A 98 20.92 -25.92 9.94
C TRP A 98 21.49 -26.68 8.73
N LYS A 99 22.80 -26.95 8.81
CA LYS A 99 23.54 -27.74 7.82
C LYS A 99 22.85 -29.08 7.54
N ASP A 100 22.95 -29.52 6.29
CA ASP A 100 22.35 -30.76 5.77
C ASP A 100 20.81 -30.81 5.82
N LYS A 101 20.12 -29.67 6.02
CA LYS A 101 18.65 -29.57 6.01
C LYS A 101 18.11 -28.60 4.95
N PRO A 102 18.44 -28.77 3.65
CA PRO A 102 18.07 -27.82 2.60
C PRO A 102 16.54 -27.72 2.37
N ARG A 103 15.80 -28.82 2.57
CA ARG A 103 14.32 -28.80 2.49
C ARG A 103 13.70 -27.91 3.57
N PHE A 104 14.28 -27.92 4.77
CA PHE A 104 13.85 -27.05 5.86
C PHE A 104 14.12 -25.58 5.53
N ALA A 105 15.32 -25.28 5.03
CA ALA A 105 15.67 -23.92 4.59
C ALA A 105 14.72 -23.41 3.49
N LEU A 106 14.33 -24.27 2.54
CA LEU A 106 13.35 -23.92 1.51
C LEU A 106 11.97 -23.63 2.11
N GLY A 107 11.53 -24.42 3.11
CA GLY A 107 10.27 -24.18 3.81
C GLY A 107 10.23 -22.83 4.54
N VAL A 108 11.29 -22.48 5.27
CA VAL A 108 11.39 -21.16 5.94
C VAL A 108 11.37 -20.04 4.91
N ALA A 109 12.14 -20.15 3.84
CA ALA A 109 12.20 -19.15 2.79
C ALA A 109 10.86 -18.98 2.06
N ALA A 110 10.13 -20.08 1.80
CA ALA A 110 8.81 -20.04 1.20
C ALA A 110 7.79 -19.34 2.12
N LEU A 111 7.75 -19.68 3.41
CA LEU A 111 6.88 -19.03 4.40
C LEU A 111 7.20 -17.53 4.52
N PHE A 112 8.48 -17.16 4.50
CA PHE A 112 8.93 -15.76 4.52
C PHE A 112 8.44 -15.01 3.29
N LEU A 113 8.60 -15.62 2.12
CA LEU A 113 8.24 -15.03 0.84
C LEU A 113 6.76 -14.66 0.79
N VAL A 114 5.88 -15.58 1.23
CA VAL A 114 4.43 -15.48 1.03
C VAL A 114 3.65 -15.06 2.27
N TYR A 115 4.33 -14.63 3.34
CA TYR A 115 3.69 -14.31 4.62
C TYR A 115 2.44 -13.42 4.46
N PRO A 116 1.25 -13.90 4.86
CA PRO A 116 -0.03 -13.23 4.55
C PRO A 116 -0.32 -12.00 5.42
N GLY A 117 0.47 -11.73 6.46
CA GLY A 117 0.28 -10.53 7.28
C GLY A 117 0.70 -9.23 6.59
N PHE A 118 1.51 -9.34 5.53
CA PHE A 118 1.95 -8.22 4.71
C PHE A 118 1.26 -8.26 3.35
N ASN A 119 0.54 -7.18 3.01
CA ASN A 119 -0.34 -7.10 1.83
C ASN A 119 -0.06 -5.86 0.94
N GLN A 120 1.14 -5.28 1.04
CA GLN A 120 1.51 -4.05 0.32
C GLN A 120 2.63 -4.26 -0.70
N GLN A 121 2.79 -5.48 -1.22
CA GLN A 121 3.78 -5.78 -2.25
C GLN A 121 3.65 -4.84 -3.47
N TRP A 122 2.40 -4.50 -3.83
CA TRP A 122 2.07 -3.81 -5.08
C TRP A 122 2.14 -2.28 -5.02
N SER A 123 2.30 -1.67 -3.84
CA SER A 123 2.84 -0.30 -3.74
C SER A 123 4.34 -0.35 -4.02
N ALA A 124 4.68 -0.72 -5.25
CA ALA A 124 5.96 -1.32 -5.62
C ALA A 124 7.08 -0.29 -5.66
N PHE A 125 6.77 0.96 -5.97
CA PHE A 125 7.76 2.04 -5.95
C PHE A 125 8.28 2.21 -4.52
N LEU A 126 7.39 2.30 -3.52
CA LEU A 126 7.75 2.37 -2.10
C LEU A 126 8.40 1.07 -1.61
N TYR A 127 7.73 -0.07 -1.78
CA TYR A 127 8.15 -1.30 -1.11
C TYR A 127 9.36 -1.99 -1.73
N SER A 128 9.67 -1.76 -3.00
CA SER A 128 10.97 -2.17 -3.54
C SER A 128 12.13 -1.60 -2.72
N HIS A 129 12.03 -0.33 -2.28
CA HIS A 129 13.02 0.31 -1.43
C HIS A 129 13.03 -0.27 -0.01
N PHE A 130 11.88 -0.63 0.56
CA PHE A 130 11.84 -1.38 1.82
C PHE A 130 12.48 -2.77 1.69
N PHE A 131 12.26 -3.46 0.58
CA PHE A 131 12.83 -4.79 0.34
C PHE A 131 14.34 -4.74 0.11
N ILE A 132 14.87 -3.67 -0.50
CA ILE A 132 16.33 -3.43 -0.57
C ILE A 132 16.93 -3.32 0.83
N VAL A 133 16.31 -2.53 1.70
CA VAL A 133 16.78 -2.35 3.08
C VAL A 133 16.68 -3.66 3.87
N LEU A 134 15.57 -4.40 3.74
CA LEU A 134 15.41 -5.74 4.31
C LEU A 134 16.47 -6.71 3.78
N PHE A 135 16.78 -6.65 2.48
CA PHE A 135 17.86 -7.43 1.89
C PHE A 135 19.22 -7.04 2.49
N PHE A 136 19.54 -5.76 2.66
CA PHE A 136 20.80 -5.34 3.30
C PHE A 136 20.92 -5.88 4.73
N PHE A 137 19.83 -5.82 5.50
CA PHE A 137 19.75 -6.42 6.84
C PHE A 137 20.05 -7.93 6.80
N LEU A 138 19.33 -8.69 5.98
CA LEU A 138 19.47 -10.15 5.88
C LEU A 138 20.84 -10.55 5.32
N PHE A 139 21.30 -9.86 4.27
CA PHE A 139 22.57 -10.15 3.60
C PHE A 139 23.75 -9.88 4.53
N SER A 140 23.66 -8.84 5.36
CA SER A 140 24.63 -8.59 6.43
C SER A 140 24.69 -9.74 7.45
N HIS A 141 23.57 -10.36 7.80
CA HIS A 141 23.56 -11.55 8.67
C HIS A 141 24.18 -12.77 7.97
N TRP A 142 23.90 -12.95 6.67
CA TRP A 142 24.51 -14.01 5.89
C TRP A 142 26.04 -13.84 5.76
N LEU A 143 26.52 -12.63 5.52
CA LEU A 143 27.95 -12.31 5.46
C LEU A 143 28.65 -12.56 6.80
N MET A 144 27.99 -12.20 7.93
CA MET A 144 28.48 -12.52 9.26
C MET A 144 28.65 -14.03 9.46
N LEU A 145 27.65 -14.84 9.07
CA LEU A 145 27.74 -16.30 9.13
C LEU A 145 28.80 -16.86 8.18
N ARG A 146 28.98 -16.30 6.98
CA ARG A 146 30.07 -16.66 6.05
C ARG A 146 31.44 -16.38 6.67
N ALA A 147 31.62 -15.21 7.30
CA ALA A 147 32.87 -14.81 7.94
C ALA A 147 33.28 -15.78 9.05
N MET A 148 32.31 -16.27 9.83
CA MET A 148 32.54 -17.24 10.89
C MET A 148 33.08 -18.59 10.39
N GLU A 149 32.72 -19.00 9.18
CA GLU A 149 33.18 -20.27 8.58
C GLU A 149 34.50 -20.13 7.82
N GLU A 150 34.78 -18.94 7.29
CA GLU A 150 35.90 -18.71 6.38
C GLU A 150 36.95 -17.78 7.00
N THR A 151 37.78 -18.35 7.88
CA THR A 151 38.83 -17.62 8.62
C THR A 151 39.76 -16.80 7.73
N ASN A 152 40.13 -17.32 6.55
CA ASN A 152 40.99 -16.63 5.58
C ASN A 152 40.37 -15.34 4.98
N ARG A 153 39.04 -15.25 4.94
CA ARG A 153 38.29 -14.11 4.39
C ARG A 153 37.54 -13.32 5.45
N TYR A 154 37.76 -13.63 6.74
CA TYR A 154 37.03 -13.08 7.87
C TYR A 154 36.89 -11.57 7.82
N TRP A 155 38.00 -10.82 7.72
CA TRP A 155 37.97 -9.36 7.75
C TRP A 155 37.27 -8.75 6.54
N ARG A 156 37.42 -9.34 5.35
CA ARG A 156 36.75 -8.87 4.13
C ARG A 156 35.24 -9.06 4.24
N LEU A 157 34.80 -10.25 4.67
CA LEU A 157 33.39 -10.57 4.82
C LEU A 157 32.73 -9.78 5.97
N THR A 158 33.44 -9.59 7.08
CA THR A 158 33.00 -8.73 8.18
C THR A 158 32.88 -7.29 7.72
N ALA A 159 33.87 -6.72 7.02
CA ALA A 159 33.80 -5.36 6.51
C ALA A 159 32.60 -5.14 5.57
N LEU A 160 32.37 -6.06 4.62
CA LEU A 160 31.18 -6.04 3.77
C LEU A 160 29.89 -6.14 4.60
N GLY A 161 29.85 -7.04 5.59
CA GLY A 161 28.72 -7.19 6.50
C GLY A 161 28.42 -5.88 7.25
N LEU A 162 29.44 -5.17 7.71
CA LEU A 162 29.30 -3.88 8.38
C LEU A 162 28.73 -2.81 7.45
N VAL A 163 29.16 -2.77 6.19
CA VAL A 163 28.61 -1.85 5.18
C VAL A 163 27.11 -2.11 4.97
N PHE A 164 26.70 -3.37 4.81
CA PHE A 164 25.28 -3.68 4.64
C PHE A 164 24.45 -3.44 5.91
N SER A 165 25.02 -3.67 7.10
CA SER A 165 24.41 -3.32 8.39
C SER A 165 24.21 -1.80 8.51
N ALA A 166 25.23 -1.03 8.16
CA ALA A 166 25.20 0.42 8.11
C ALA A 166 24.10 0.94 7.17
N LEU A 167 24.07 0.46 5.92
CA LEU A 167 23.06 0.88 4.94
C LEU A 167 21.63 0.58 5.45
N ASN A 168 21.40 -0.58 6.04
CA ASN A 168 20.11 -0.91 6.66
C ASN A 168 19.70 0.15 7.71
N LEU A 169 20.58 0.41 8.68
CA LEU A 169 20.28 1.27 9.83
C LEU A 169 20.08 2.74 9.44
N TRP A 170 20.90 3.28 8.53
CA TRP A 170 20.81 4.68 8.10
C TRP A 170 19.69 4.94 7.08
N MET A 171 19.19 3.92 6.39
CA MET A 171 18.08 4.10 5.45
C MET A 171 16.71 4.08 6.13
N MET A 172 16.46 3.18 7.11
CA MET A 172 15.12 3.00 7.67
C MET A 172 15.11 2.46 9.11
N GLU A 173 14.16 2.90 9.93
CA GLU A 173 14.00 2.44 11.32
C GLU A 173 13.31 1.07 11.50
N TYR A 174 12.69 0.51 10.46
CA TYR A 174 11.85 -0.69 10.61
C TYR A 174 12.61 -1.91 11.16
N PHE A 175 13.89 -2.04 10.80
CA PHE A 175 14.72 -3.18 11.18
C PHE A 175 15.75 -2.82 12.25
N TYR A 176 15.62 -1.65 12.88
CA TYR A 176 16.62 -1.10 13.79
C TYR A 176 16.85 -2.02 15.00
N VAL A 177 15.81 -2.26 15.79
CA VAL A 177 15.89 -3.14 16.97
C VAL A 177 16.09 -4.60 16.55
N LEU A 178 15.61 -4.97 15.36
CA LEU A 178 15.81 -6.30 14.78
C LEU A 178 17.29 -6.62 14.50
N GLU A 179 18.16 -5.62 14.36
CA GLU A 179 19.62 -5.79 14.27
C GLU A 179 20.22 -6.53 15.48
N LEU A 180 19.57 -6.45 16.65
CA LEU A 180 19.98 -7.18 17.85
C LEU A 180 19.75 -8.70 17.75
N MET A 181 19.02 -9.16 16.73
CA MET A 181 18.80 -10.58 16.44
C MET A 181 20.12 -11.32 16.15
N ARG A 182 21.19 -10.60 15.76
CA ARG A 182 22.53 -11.16 15.55
C ARG A 182 23.00 -12.03 16.71
N VAL A 183 22.70 -11.65 17.95
CA VAL A 183 23.07 -12.43 19.14
C VAL A 183 22.42 -13.82 19.08
N GLY A 184 21.13 -13.89 18.78
CA GLY A 184 20.41 -15.15 18.62
C GLY A 184 20.92 -15.98 17.44
N VAL A 185 21.24 -15.33 16.32
CA VAL A 185 21.81 -16.00 15.13
C VAL A 185 23.19 -16.60 15.42
N ILE A 186 24.08 -15.86 16.08
CA ILE A 186 25.42 -16.34 16.44
C ILE A 186 25.30 -17.49 17.46
N LEU A 187 24.47 -17.35 18.50
CA LEU A 187 24.25 -18.42 19.48
C LEU A 187 23.74 -19.69 18.82
N THR A 188 22.82 -19.57 17.86
CA THR A 188 22.29 -20.70 17.08
C THR A 188 23.39 -21.35 16.25
N ALA A 189 24.27 -20.56 15.61
CA ALA A 189 25.40 -21.07 14.84
C ALA A 189 26.41 -21.84 15.70
N LEU A 190 26.65 -21.40 16.95
CA LEU A 190 27.60 -22.00 17.89
C LEU A 190 27.01 -23.18 18.71
N ARG A 191 25.75 -23.56 18.48
CA ARG A 191 25.01 -24.48 19.39
C ARG A 191 25.65 -25.85 19.57
N ASN A 192 26.29 -26.36 18.52
CA ASN A 192 26.92 -27.69 18.49
C ASN A 192 28.42 -27.66 18.87
N GLU A 193 28.98 -26.48 19.14
CA GLU A 193 30.36 -26.40 19.62
C GLU A 193 30.43 -26.77 21.11
N THR A 194 31.40 -27.61 21.46
CA THR A 194 31.73 -28.00 22.83
C THR A 194 32.43 -26.85 23.53
N MET A 195 31.65 -25.98 24.16
CA MET A 195 32.12 -24.80 24.89
C MET A 195 31.35 -24.65 26.20
N SER A 196 32.00 -24.10 27.22
CA SER A 196 31.30 -23.61 28.41
C SER A 196 30.38 -22.42 28.08
N LEU A 197 29.38 -22.17 28.92
CA LEU A 197 28.48 -21.02 28.75
C LEU A 197 29.23 -19.68 28.69
N ARG A 198 30.29 -19.54 29.50
CA ARG A 198 31.12 -18.33 29.54
C ARG A 198 31.89 -18.14 28.23
N GLU A 199 32.52 -19.18 27.71
CA GLU A 199 33.25 -19.13 26.44
C GLU A 199 32.33 -18.79 25.28
N ARG A 200 31.15 -19.42 25.24
CA ARG A 200 30.13 -19.14 24.22
C ARG A 200 29.66 -17.68 24.28
N ALA A 201 29.41 -17.14 25.46
CA ALA A 201 29.03 -15.74 25.64
C ALA A 201 30.14 -14.78 25.17
N ILE A 202 31.40 -15.02 25.56
CA ILE A 202 32.55 -14.21 25.14
C ILE A 202 32.73 -14.28 23.62
N LYS A 203 32.67 -15.47 23.02
CA LYS A 203 32.79 -15.65 21.57
C LYS A 203 31.66 -14.94 20.82
N THR A 204 30.42 -15.06 21.32
CA THR A 204 29.26 -14.36 20.76
C THR A 204 29.45 -12.84 20.80
N PHE A 205 29.87 -12.30 21.95
CA PHE A 205 30.12 -10.88 22.11
C PHE A 205 31.22 -10.39 21.17
N LYS A 206 32.34 -11.13 21.04
CA LYS A 206 33.43 -10.76 20.12
C LYS A 206 32.99 -10.72 18.64
N LEU A 207 32.16 -11.67 18.22
CA LEU A 207 31.62 -11.70 16.85
C LEU A 207 30.58 -10.60 16.61
N TRP A 208 29.82 -10.25 17.64
CA TRP A 208 28.81 -9.20 17.58
C TRP A 208 29.38 -7.78 17.68
N LEU A 209 30.49 -7.60 18.41
CA LEU A 209 31.07 -6.30 18.75
C LEU A 209 31.24 -5.34 17.56
N PRO A 210 31.77 -5.77 16.38
CA PRO A 210 31.88 -4.88 15.23
C PRO A 210 30.52 -4.33 14.76
N TYR A 211 29.49 -5.17 14.74
CA TYR A 211 28.14 -4.79 14.34
C TYR A 211 27.44 -3.95 15.41
N LEU A 212 27.70 -4.25 16.69
CA LEU A 212 27.24 -3.41 17.81
C LEU A 212 27.81 -1.99 17.71
N THR A 213 29.07 -1.82 17.28
CA THR A 213 29.64 -0.50 17.04
C THR A 213 28.87 0.26 15.97
N VAL A 214 28.54 -0.37 14.83
CA VAL A 214 27.73 0.25 13.77
C VAL A 214 26.32 0.60 14.29
N PHE A 215 25.69 -0.30 15.04
CA PHE A 215 24.40 -0.06 15.67
C PHE A 215 24.43 1.17 16.61
N ILE A 216 25.44 1.26 17.48
CA ILE A 216 25.62 2.41 18.39
C ILE A 216 25.84 3.70 17.59
N LEU A 217 26.70 3.69 16.56
CA LEU A 217 26.95 4.86 15.72
C LEU A 217 25.66 5.33 15.02
N ALA A 218 24.85 4.40 14.53
CA ALA A 218 23.57 4.74 13.93
C ALA A 218 22.65 5.38 14.98
N VAL A 219 22.52 4.80 16.18
CA VAL A 219 21.72 5.39 17.29
C VAL A 219 22.20 6.81 17.62
N LEU A 220 23.51 7.01 17.79
CA LEU A 220 24.09 8.32 18.08
C LEU A 220 23.79 9.32 16.95
N SER A 221 23.89 8.91 15.69
CA SER A 221 23.57 9.80 14.56
C SER A 221 22.12 10.27 14.58
N ARG A 222 21.16 9.43 14.95
CA ARG A 222 19.75 9.84 15.06
C ARG A 222 19.49 10.75 16.26
N LEU A 223 20.19 10.53 17.38
CA LEU A 223 20.03 11.37 18.57
C LEU A 223 20.63 12.77 18.42
N PHE A 224 21.76 12.89 17.71
CA PHE A 224 22.54 14.14 17.66
C PHE A 224 22.48 14.87 16.31
N ILE A 225 22.13 14.19 15.21
CA ILE A 225 22.16 14.77 13.85
C ILE A 225 20.73 14.87 13.27
N PHE A 226 19.95 13.80 13.31
CA PHE A 226 18.63 13.70 12.68
C PHE A 226 17.50 13.67 13.72
N ASN A 227 17.39 14.73 14.54
CA ASN A 227 16.45 14.82 15.65
C ASN A 227 14.98 14.81 15.16
N ASN A 228 14.42 13.61 14.94
CA ASN A 228 13.05 13.43 14.50
C ASN A 228 12.09 13.70 15.67
N GLN A 229 11.58 14.93 15.76
CA GLN A 229 10.58 15.33 16.77
C GLN A 229 9.17 14.76 16.53
N VAL A 230 8.96 13.94 15.49
CA VAL A 230 7.63 13.55 15.03
C VAL A 230 6.98 12.46 15.90
N TYR A 231 7.76 11.66 16.63
CA TYR A 231 7.21 10.63 17.52
C TYR A 231 7.87 10.70 18.89
N GLY A 232 7.17 11.32 19.85
CA GLY A 232 7.60 11.30 21.25
C GLY A 232 7.73 9.86 21.76
N ILE A 233 8.79 9.57 22.53
CA ILE A 233 8.97 8.29 23.21
C ILE A 233 7.97 8.25 24.39
N GLY A 234 6.70 7.97 24.09
CA GLY A 234 5.61 8.05 25.06
C GLY A 234 5.71 7.03 26.21
N LEU A 235 6.44 5.93 26.02
CA LEU A 235 6.58 4.90 27.06
C LEU A 235 7.34 5.40 28.29
N GLY A 236 8.34 6.27 28.12
CA GLY A 236 9.17 6.77 29.21
C GLY A 236 8.39 7.65 30.19
N ASP A 237 7.57 8.54 29.66
CA ASP A 237 6.72 9.42 30.46
C ASP A 237 5.53 8.66 31.07
N SER A 238 4.96 7.71 30.35
CA SER A 238 3.87 6.84 30.84
C SER A 238 4.34 5.91 31.98
N LEU A 239 5.57 5.38 31.91
CA LEU A 239 6.15 4.57 32.98
C LEU A 239 6.39 5.37 34.26
N LYS A 240 6.71 6.67 34.14
CA LYS A 240 6.88 7.55 35.31
C LYS A 240 5.55 7.90 35.98
N SER A 241 4.48 8.07 35.19
CA SER A 241 3.16 8.46 35.71
C SER A 241 2.35 7.27 36.24
N ALA A 242 2.33 6.15 35.52
CA ALA A 242 1.52 4.98 35.84
C ALA A 242 2.26 3.68 35.50
N PRO A 243 3.23 3.24 36.34
CA PRO A 243 4.12 2.14 36.00
C PRO A 243 3.40 0.81 35.83
N LEU A 244 2.51 0.44 36.76
CA LEU A 244 1.81 -0.85 36.70
C LEU A 244 0.86 -0.91 35.50
N GLU A 245 0.09 0.14 35.27
CA GLU A 245 -0.83 0.22 34.12
C GLU A 245 -0.07 0.19 32.80
N THR A 246 1.02 0.93 32.68
CA THR A 246 1.88 0.95 31.48
C THR A 246 2.46 -0.44 31.20
N LEU A 247 2.93 -1.17 32.23
CA LEU A 247 3.43 -2.53 32.07
C LEU A 247 2.33 -3.52 31.65
N VAL A 248 1.12 -3.39 32.21
CA VAL A 248 -0.03 -4.23 31.83
C VAL A 248 -0.45 -3.94 30.39
N ASN A 249 -0.52 -2.66 29.99
CA ASN A 249 -0.86 -2.26 28.63
C ASN A 249 0.21 -2.72 27.63
N LEU A 250 1.50 -2.60 27.97
CA LEU A 250 2.60 -3.13 27.18
C LEU A 250 2.46 -4.66 26.99
N ALA A 251 2.19 -5.41 28.07
CA ALA A 251 2.00 -6.85 27.99
C ALA A 251 0.78 -7.23 27.11
N ARG A 252 -0.32 -6.47 27.20
CA ARG A 252 -1.49 -6.64 26.33
C ARG A 252 -1.14 -6.36 24.86
N SER A 253 -0.43 -5.28 24.58
CA SER A 253 0.00 -4.91 23.22
C SER A 253 0.94 -5.94 22.61
N ILE A 254 1.89 -6.47 23.40
CA ILE A 254 2.78 -7.57 22.98
C ILE A 254 1.94 -8.80 22.64
N ARG A 255 1.06 -9.23 23.55
CA ARG A 255 0.20 -10.41 23.33
C ARG A 255 -0.69 -10.23 22.10
N PHE A 256 -1.32 -9.07 21.95
CA PHE A 256 -2.16 -8.75 20.80
C PHE A 256 -1.36 -8.83 19.50
N THR A 257 -0.21 -8.16 19.44
CA THR A 257 0.66 -8.14 18.26
C THR A 257 1.14 -9.56 17.92
N LEU A 258 1.58 -10.34 18.89
CA LEU A 258 2.00 -11.73 18.68
C LEU A 258 0.84 -12.60 18.16
N THR A 259 -0.35 -12.43 18.72
CA THR A 259 -1.57 -13.11 18.25
C THR A 259 -1.88 -12.72 16.80
N LEU A 260 -1.77 -11.43 16.49
CA LEU A 260 -2.02 -10.91 15.16
C LEU A 260 -1.07 -11.48 14.12
N VAL A 261 0.25 -11.44 14.39
CA VAL A 261 1.26 -11.87 13.41
C VAL A 261 1.39 -13.40 13.29
N LEU A 262 1.14 -14.15 14.37
CA LEU A 262 1.24 -15.61 14.38
C LEU A 262 -0.07 -16.31 14.04
N ARG A 263 -1.23 -15.77 14.42
CA ARG A 263 -2.53 -16.41 14.22
C ARG A 263 -3.35 -15.70 13.17
N ASP A 264 -3.70 -14.44 13.40
CA ASP A 264 -4.71 -13.74 12.59
C ASP A 264 -4.24 -13.53 11.15
N ALA A 265 -2.93 -13.27 10.96
CA ALA A 265 -2.31 -13.20 9.64
C ALA A 265 -2.54 -14.47 8.82
N TRP A 266 -2.38 -15.65 9.43
CA TRP A 266 -2.57 -16.93 8.75
C TRP A 266 -4.05 -17.31 8.62
N LEU A 267 -4.94 -16.83 9.50
CA LEU A 267 -6.38 -17.01 9.32
C LEU A 267 -6.91 -16.26 8.08
N GLN A 268 -6.22 -15.23 7.59
CA GLN A 268 -6.61 -14.60 6.32
C GLN A 268 -6.57 -15.57 5.13
N VAL A 269 -5.73 -16.62 5.16
CA VAL A 269 -5.64 -17.58 4.05
C VAL A 269 -6.86 -18.51 3.98
N THR A 270 -7.69 -18.54 5.03
CA THR A 270 -8.95 -19.29 5.06
C THR A 270 -10.14 -18.46 4.62
N GLN A 271 -9.96 -17.17 4.34
CA GLN A 271 -10.99 -16.32 3.74
C GLN A 271 -11.06 -16.62 2.24
N LEU A 272 -11.82 -17.66 1.91
CA LEU A 272 -12.01 -18.10 0.53
C LEU A 272 -12.96 -17.15 -0.22
N PRO A 273 -12.72 -16.93 -1.53
CA PRO A 273 -13.62 -16.11 -2.34
C PRO A 273 -15.00 -16.78 -2.45
N THR A 274 -16.06 -15.97 -2.42
CA THR A 274 -17.43 -16.44 -2.63
C THR A 274 -17.65 -16.77 -4.12
N LEU A 275 -18.03 -18.01 -4.42
CA LEU A 275 -18.23 -18.49 -5.80
C LEU A 275 -19.59 -18.10 -6.41
N ALA A 276 -20.43 -17.35 -5.69
CA ALA A 276 -21.84 -17.15 -6.02
C ALA A 276 -22.18 -15.85 -6.78
N SER A 277 -21.19 -15.07 -7.24
CA SER A 277 -21.41 -13.83 -8.01
C SER A 277 -20.81 -13.89 -9.43
N PRO A 278 -21.25 -13.03 -10.37
CA PRO A 278 -20.68 -12.96 -11.74
C PRO A 278 -19.18 -12.67 -11.81
N GLN A 279 -18.57 -12.20 -10.72
CA GLN A 279 -17.11 -12.04 -10.55
C GLN A 279 -16.38 -13.39 -10.27
N SER A 280 -17.11 -14.51 -10.28
CA SER A 280 -16.66 -15.88 -9.93
C SER A 280 -15.50 -16.45 -10.75
N ILE A 281 -15.22 -15.92 -11.95
CA ILE A 281 -14.07 -16.38 -12.75
C ILE A 281 -12.75 -16.02 -12.06
N LEU A 282 -12.66 -14.83 -11.45
CA LEU A 282 -11.44 -14.38 -10.76
C LEU A 282 -11.24 -15.10 -9.42
N GLY A 283 -12.33 -15.36 -8.70
CA GLY A 283 -12.33 -16.23 -7.53
C GLY A 283 -11.92 -17.68 -7.86
N SER A 284 -12.16 -18.15 -9.08
CA SER A 284 -11.70 -19.47 -9.53
C SER A 284 -10.19 -19.53 -9.78
N TYR A 285 -9.55 -18.42 -10.19
CA TYR A 285 -8.09 -18.35 -10.37
C TYR A 285 -7.32 -18.47 -9.06
N TYR A 286 -7.91 -18.09 -7.92
CA TYR A 286 -7.35 -18.42 -6.60
C TYR A 286 -7.05 -19.91 -6.49
N PHE A 287 -8.02 -20.77 -6.82
CA PHE A 287 -7.87 -22.22 -6.72
C PHE A 287 -6.85 -22.73 -7.73
N VAL A 288 -6.83 -22.20 -8.96
CA VAL A 288 -5.83 -22.56 -9.97
C VAL A 288 -4.42 -22.24 -9.49
N VAL A 289 -4.19 -21.03 -8.98
CA VAL A 289 -2.89 -20.57 -8.48
C VAL A 289 -2.45 -21.38 -7.25
N ALA A 290 -3.35 -21.60 -6.29
CA ALA A 290 -3.09 -22.40 -5.11
C ALA A 290 -2.75 -23.86 -5.49
N ILE A 291 -3.51 -24.48 -6.39
CA ILE A 291 -3.26 -25.85 -6.87
C ILE A 291 -1.94 -25.93 -7.65
N ALA A 292 -1.64 -24.94 -8.49
CA ALA A 292 -0.38 -24.90 -9.24
C ALA A 292 0.84 -24.88 -8.31
N ILE A 293 0.80 -24.06 -7.25
CA ILE A 293 1.83 -24.03 -6.21
C ILE A 293 1.88 -25.33 -5.43
N PHE A 294 0.72 -25.89 -5.08
CA PHE A 294 0.65 -27.15 -4.38
C PHE A 294 1.35 -28.25 -5.18
N ILE A 295 1.02 -28.40 -6.46
CA ILE A 295 1.63 -29.38 -7.36
C ILE A 295 3.13 -29.13 -7.53
N LEU A 296 3.53 -27.87 -7.73
CA LEU A 296 4.93 -27.49 -7.92
C LEU A 296 5.79 -27.83 -6.69
N LEU A 297 5.37 -27.41 -5.50
CA LEU A 297 6.12 -27.63 -4.27
C LEU A 297 6.04 -29.08 -3.80
N ALA A 298 4.87 -29.72 -3.86
CA ALA A 298 4.73 -31.13 -3.54
C ALA A 298 5.59 -31.97 -4.49
N GLY A 299 5.49 -31.72 -5.81
CA GLY A 299 6.32 -32.38 -6.82
C GLY A 299 7.80 -32.24 -6.51
N TYR A 300 8.28 -31.03 -6.23
CA TYR A 300 9.70 -30.82 -5.89
C TYR A 300 10.13 -31.51 -4.59
N LEU A 301 9.35 -31.36 -3.52
CA LEU A 301 9.71 -31.88 -2.19
C LEU A 301 9.60 -33.42 -2.13
N PHE A 302 8.62 -34.02 -2.81
CA PHE A 302 8.47 -35.48 -2.86
C PHE A 302 9.38 -36.16 -3.90
N LEU A 303 9.67 -35.52 -5.05
CA LEU A 303 10.53 -36.11 -6.09
C LEU A 303 12.03 -35.87 -5.89
N SER A 304 12.42 -34.95 -5.00
CA SER A 304 13.84 -34.71 -4.68
C SER A 304 14.43 -35.84 -3.83
N SER A 305 14.54 -37.06 -4.36
CA SER A 305 15.01 -38.24 -3.61
C SER A 305 16.52 -38.29 -3.35
N GLU A 306 17.24 -37.16 -3.37
CA GLU A 306 18.68 -37.18 -3.12
C GLU A 306 18.96 -37.55 -1.66
N GLY A 307 19.37 -38.80 -1.45
CA GLY A 307 20.25 -39.24 -0.38
C GLY A 307 19.85 -38.87 1.04
N THR A 308 18.56 -38.71 1.34
CA THR A 308 18.09 -38.37 2.69
C THR A 308 18.40 -39.53 3.62
N LYS A 309 19.54 -39.43 4.33
CA LYS A 309 19.73 -40.10 5.62
C LYS A 309 18.43 -39.93 6.40
N ARG A 310 17.89 -41.03 6.95
CA ARG A 310 16.65 -41.06 7.73
C ARG A 310 16.56 -39.78 8.56
N PHE A 311 15.60 -38.91 8.23
CA PHE A 311 15.45 -37.62 8.89
C PHE A 311 15.15 -37.88 10.37
N GLN A 312 16.18 -37.89 11.21
CA GLN A 312 16.01 -37.98 12.65
C GLN A 312 15.58 -36.61 13.13
N ILE A 313 14.38 -36.54 13.69
CA ILE A 313 13.89 -35.34 14.33
C ILE A 313 14.78 -35.07 15.53
N GLN A 314 15.54 -34.00 15.44
CA GLN A 314 16.27 -33.46 16.56
C GLN A 314 15.39 -32.39 17.19
N LEU A 315 14.73 -32.76 18.29
CA LEU A 315 13.90 -31.84 19.09
C LEU A 315 14.65 -30.54 19.39
N ALA A 316 15.95 -30.65 19.69
CA ALA A 316 16.83 -29.50 19.94
C ALA A 316 16.83 -28.50 18.77
N ASP A 317 16.91 -28.95 17.52
CA ASP A 317 16.93 -28.05 16.38
C ASP A 317 15.60 -27.32 16.21
N SER A 318 14.47 -28.00 16.38
CA SER A 318 13.15 -27.35 16.37
C SER A 318 13.02 -26.30 17.48
N LEU A 319 13.52 -26.60 18.69
CA LEU A 319 13.51 -25.65 19.80
C LEU A 319 14.40 -24.42 19.53
N TRP A 320 15.56 -24.59 18.89
CA TRP A 320 16.39 -23.46 18.47
C TRP A 320 15.71 -22.60 17.41
N MET A 321 14.99 -23.21 16.45
CA MET A 321 14.22 -22.48 15.44
C MET A 321 13.09 -21.66 16.07
N ILE A 322 12.31 -22.30 16.96
CA ILE A 322 11.22 -21.65 17.69
C ILE A 322 11.77 -20.52 18.57
N GLY A 323 12.86 -20.77 19.30
CA GLY A 323 13.50 -19.79 20.18
C GLY A 323 14.04 -18.59 19.41
N LEU A 324 14.78 -18.82 18.31
CA LEU A 324 15.29 -17.74 17.47
C LEU A 324 14.15 -16.97 16.78
N GLY A 325 13.15 -17.69 16.26
CA GLY A 325 11.97 -17.09 15.65
C GLY A 325 11.22 -16.18 16.63
N PHE A 326 10.95 -16.69 17.84
CA PHE A 326 10.28 -15.92 18.89
C PHE A 326 11.11 -14.72 19.37
N PHE A 327 12.42 -14.88 19.52
CA PHE A 327 13.32 -13.77 19.84
C PHE A 327 13.28 -12.67 18.77
N ALA A 328 13.30 -13.05 17.49
CA ALA A 328 13.17 -12.11 16.37
C ALA A 328 11.80 -11.40 16.36
N LEU A 329 10.71 -12.11 16.69
CA LEU A 329 9.36 -11.51 16.81
C LEU A 329 9.32 -10.42 17.88
N LEU A 330 9.92 -10.67 19.05
CA LEU A 330 9.96 -9.67 20.13
C LEU A 330 10.76 -8.43 19.71
N LEU A 331 11.92 -8.61 19.08
CA LEU A 331 12.73 -7.49 18.59
C LEU A 331 12.04 -6.70 17.47
N SER A 332 11.27 -7.38 16.62
CA SER A 332 10.48 -6.75 15.55
C SER A 332 9.39 -5.81 16.08
N GLY A 333 8.79 -6.14 17.22
CA GLY A 333 7.70 -5.36 17.81
C GLY A 333 8.14 -4.15 18.64
N TRP A 334 9.36 -4.16 19.18
CA TRP A 334 9.85 -3.12 20.08
C TRP A 334 9.71 -1.69 19.54
N PRO A 335 10.05 -1.38 18.27
CA PRO A 335 9.88 -0.04 17.71
C PRO A 335 8.43 0.48 17.83
N PHE A 336 7.44 -0.39 17.67
CA PHE A 336 6.02 -0.03 17.70
C PHE A 336 5.51 0.11 19.14
N TRP A 337 5.90 -0.81 20.02
CA TRP A 337 5.48 -0.79 21.41
C TRP A 337 6.06 0.40 22.19
N LEU A 338 7.27 0.87 21.84
CA LEU A 338 7.90 2.05 22.45
C LEU A 338 7.14 3.35 22.17
N VAL A 339 6.46 3.45 21.03
CA VAL A 339 5.68 4.63 20.63
C VAL A 339 4.17 4.44 20.85
N GLY A 340 3.76 3.36 21.52
CA GLY A 340 2.35 3.07 21.80
C GLY A 340 1.53 2.67 20.58
N PHE A 341 2.16 2.28 19.48
CA PHE A 341 1.48 1.88 18.25
C PHE A 341 1.19 0.36 18.25
N VAL A 342 -0.01 0.00 17.82
CA VAL A 342 -0.45 -1.40 17.70
C VAL A 342 -0.63 -1.75 16.21
N PRO A 343 0.13 -2.72 15.66
CA PRO A 343 -0.02 -3.16 14.28
C PRO A 343 -1.43 -3.69 13.98
N SER A 344 -1.87 -3.53 12.72
CA SER A 344 -3.10 -4.11 12.17
C SER A 344 -2.80 -4.83 10.86
N LEU A 345 -3.67 -5.75 10.45
CA LEU A 345 -3.59 -6.45 9.15
C LEU A 345 -4.27 -5.67 8.02
N ALA A 346 -5.04 -4.63 8.35
CA ALA A 346 -5.68 -3.76 7.38
C ALA A 346 -4.67 -2.81 6.74
N TRP A 347 -4.93 -2.41 5.49
CA TRP A 347 -4.19 -1.32 4.86
C TRP A 347 -4.48 0.01 5.59
N PRO A 348 -3.51 0.92 5.74
CA PRO A 348 -2.09 0.80 5.41
C PRO A 348 -1.24 0.27 6.57
N ALA A 349 -1.85 -0.13 7.69
CA ALA A 349 -1.14 -0.53 8.91
C ALA A 349 -0.45 -1.92 8.81
N SER A 350 -0.84 -2.76 7.86
CA SER A 350 -0.20 -4.06 7.57
C SER A 350 1.31 -3.97 7.32
N ARG A 351 1.81 -2.80 6.90
CA ARG A 351 3.25 -2.51 6.71
C ARG A 351 4.09 -2.80 7.94
N PHE A 352 3.50 -2.61 9.13
CA PHE A 352 4.19 -2.81 10.40
C PHE A 352 4.39 -4.29 10.73
N THR A 353 3.82 -5.21 9.94
CA THR A 353 4.13 -6.65 10.04
C THR A 353 5.41 -7.04 9.27
N LEU A 354 5.94 -6.17 8.40
CA LEU A 354 7.12 -6.45 7.56
C LEU A 354 8.38 -6.88 8.35
N PRO A 355 8.71 -6.29 9.52
CA PRO A 355 9.86 -6.75 10.30
C PRO A 355 9.68 -8.18 10.87
N PHE A 356 8.44 -8.63 11.09
CA PHE A 356 8.14 -9.90 11.75
C PHE A 356 8.33 -11.13 10.85
N LEU A 357 8.42 -10.95 9.52
CA LEU A 357 8.42 -12.05 8.53
C LEU A 357 9.44 -13.14 8.86
N PHE A 358 10.68 -12.76 9.18
CA PHE A 358 11.73 -13.73 9.48
C PHE A 358 11.42 -14.54 10.74
N GLY A 359 10.97 -13.86 11.81
CA GLY A 359 10.62 -14.49 13.07
C GLY A 359 9.42 -15.43 12.96
N VAL A 360 8.36 -15.00 12.27
CA VAL A 360 7.16 -15.83 12.03
C VAL A 360 7.54 -17.09 11.26
N SER A 361 8.34 -16.94 10.20
CA SER A 361 8.68 -18.05 9.30
C SER A 361 9.52 -19.11 10.01
N LEU A 362 10.50 -18.71 10.82
CA LEU A 362 11.27 -19.63 11.65
C LEU A 362 10.43 -20.33 12.72
N PHE A 363 9.55 -19.58 13.38
CA PHE A 363 8.66 -20.11 14.41
C PHE A 363 7.74 -21.20 13.84
N PHE A 364 7.05 -20.92 12.73
CA PHE A 364 6.19 -21.88 12.05
C PHE A 364 6.95 -23.09 11.52
N ALA A 365 8.08 -22.88 10.85
CA ALA A 365 8.88 -23.98 10.36
C ALA A 365 9.39 -24.88 11.51
N GLY A 366 9.79 -24.28 12.64
CA GLY A 366 10.18 -25.00 13.85
C GLY A 366 9.05 -25.86 14.43
N ILE A 367 7.83 -25.31 14.52
CA ILE A 367 6.63 -26.06 14.96
C ILE A 367 6.31 -27.19 13.99
N ILE A 368 6.28 -26.93 12.68
CA ILE A 368 6.01 -27.96 11.67
C ILE A 368 7.06 -29.07 11.77
N ASN A 369 8.32 -28.73 12.02
CA ASN A 369 9.39 -29.72 12.14
C ASN A 369 9.25 -30.65 13.36
N LEU A 370 8.46 -30.29 14.38
CA LEU A 370 8.14 -31.16 15.52
C LEU A 370 7.25 -32.35 15.13
N ILE A 371 6.52 -32.28 14.02
CA ILE A 371 5.62 -33.35 13.58
C ILE A 371 6.45 -34.57 13.14
N PRO A 372 6.18 -35.78 13.66
CA PRO A 372 7.01 -36.95 13.40
C PRO A 372 6.95 -37.47 11.95
N TRP A 373 5.82 -37.23 11.27
CA TRP A 373 5.56 -37.76 9.94
C TRP A 373 5.98 -36.79 8.84
N GLU A 374 7.04 -37.14 8.10
CA GLU A 374 7.58 -36.31 7.01
C GLU A 374 6.54 -35.92 5.96
N ARG A 375 5.69 -36.86 5.53
CA ARG A 375 4.64 -36.59 4.55
C ARG A 375 3.63 -35.55 5.04
N ILE A 376 3.26 -35.61 6.33
CA ILE A 376 2.33 -34.65 6.94
C ILE A 376 2.98 -33.27 7.04
N ARG A 377 4.27 -33.20 7.40
CA ARG A 377 5.02 -31.93 7.41
C ARG A 377 5.06 -31.25 6.05
N ILE A 378 5.42 -32.03 5.02
CA ILE A 378 5.47 -31.52 3.64
C ILE A 378 4.06 -31.08 3.22
N ALA A 379 3.04 -31.91 3.43
CA ALA A 379 1.66 -31.56 3.09
C ALA A 379 1.21 -30.27 3.79
N LEU A 380 1.45 -30.13 5.10
CA LEU A 380 1.08 -28.95 5.87
C LEU A 380 1.81 -27.69 5.37
N LEU A 381 3.13 -27.77 5.19
CA LEU A 381 3.93 -26.66 4.67
C LEU A 381 3.46 -26.23 3.29
N VAL A 382 3.29 -27.18 2.37
CA VAL A 382 2.86 -26.92 1.00
C VAL A 382 1.45 -26.33 0.97
N SER A 383 0.52 -26.85 1.77
CA SER A 383 -0.83 -26.30 1.87
C SER A 383 -0.83 -24.87 2.42
N LEU A 384 -0.06 -24.59 3.48
CA LEU A 384 0.04 -23.23 4.04
C LEU A 384 0.61 -22.24 3.01
N VAL A 385 1.67 -22.63 2.30
CA VAL A 385 2.27 -21.79 1.25
C VAL A 385 1.31 -21.61 0.09
N ALA A 386 0.64 -22.67 -0.39
CA ALA A 386 -0.32 -22.60 -1.48
C ALA A 386 -1.51 -21.66 -1.18
N LEU A 387 -2.11 -21.79 0.01
CA LEU A 387 -3.21 -20.93 0.44
C LEU A 387 -2.77 -19.47 0.61
N ALA A 388 -1.56 -19.25 1.13
CA ALA A 388 -1.00 -17.91 1.25
C ALA A 388 -0.71 -17.27 -0.12
N VAL A 389 -0.17 -18.02 -1.09
CA VAL A 389 -0.01 -17.55 -2.49
C VAL A 389 -1.36 -17.19 -3.10
N GLY A 390 -2.38 -18.04 -2.93
CA GLY A 390 -3.74 -17.71 -3.36
C GLY A 390 -4.26 -16.41 -2.72
N ARG A 391 -4.03 -16.21 -1.41
CA ARG A 391 -4.43 -14.96 -0.73
C ARG A 391 -3.72 -13.74 -1.30
N GLN A 392 -2.41 -13.84 -1.57
CA GLN A 392 -1.66 -12.77 -2.22
C GLN A 392 -2.20 -12.47 -3.62
N PHE A 393 -2.57 -13.49 -4.41
CA PHE A 393 -3.21 -13.27 -5.71
C PHE A 393 -4.54 -12.51 -5.61
N LEU A 394 -5.39 -12.82 -4.63
CA LEU A 394 -6.64 -12.08 -4.40
C LEU A 394 -6.36 -10.62 -4.06
N THR A 395 -5.40 -10.35 -3.19
CA THR A 395 -5.01 -8.97 -2.89
C THR A 395 -4.44 -8.28 -4.13
N ALA A 396 -3.63 -8.95 -4.96
CA ALA A 396 -3.15 -8.38 -6.22
C ALA A 396 -4.32 -7.92 -7.12
N ASN A 397 -5.39 -8.73 -7.19
CA ASN A 397 -6.58 -8.40 -7.94
C ASN A 397 -7.29 -7.17 -7.37
N ASP A 398 -7.40 -7.05 -6.05
CA ASP A 398 -7.98 -5.87 -5.40
C ASP A 398 -7.19 -4.60 -5.78
N TYR A 399 -5.86 -4.66 -5.77
CA TYR A 399 -5.02 -3.54 -6.22
C TYR A 399 -5.21 -3.24 -7.72
N ALA A 400 -5.31 -4.25 -8.57
CA ALA A 400 -5.52 -4.06 -10.01
C ALA A 400 -6.87 -3.38 -10.30
N GLN A 401 -7.93 -3.77 -9.59
CA GLN A 401 -9.25 -3.13 -9.68
C GLN A 401 -9.23 -1.69 -9.18
N ASP A 402 -8.64 -1.45 -8.00
CA ASP A 402 -8.56 -0.10 -7.41
C ASP A 402 -7.73 0.85 -8.29
N TRP A 403 -6.72 0.35 -9.01
CA TRP A 403 -5.99 1.13 -10.02
C TRP A 403 -6.87 1.55 -11.19
N GLN A 404 -7.71 0.68 -11.73
CA GLN A 404 -8.65 1.07 -12.79
C GLN A 404 -9.65 2.11 -12.27
N THR A 405 -10.21 1.89 -11.08
CA THR A 405 -11.13 2.84 -10.43
C THR A 405 -10.48 4.21 -10.24
N GLN A 406 -9.21 4.26 -9.86
CA GLN A 406 -8.47 5.51 -9.72
C GLN A 406 -8.20 6.17 -11.08
N ARG A 407 -7.87 5.40 -12.13
CA ARG A 407 -7.74 5.93 -13.49
C ARG A 407 -9.05 6.54 -13.96
N ASP A 408 -10.17 5.85 -13.73
CA ASP A 408 -11.50 6.33 -14.08
C ASP A 408 -11.85 7.62 -13.33
N LEU A 409 -11.50 7.73 -12.03
CA LEU A 409 -11.67 8.96 -11.25
C LEU A 409 -11.02 10.16 -11.95
N PHE A 410 -9.74 10.05 -12.30
CA PHE A 410 -9.00 11.19 -12.87
C PHE A 410 -9.40 11.47 -14.33
N TRP A 411 -9.67 10.45 -15.15
CA TRP A 411 -10.19 10.66 -16.51
C TRP A 411 -11.55 11.36 -16.48
N GLN A 412 -12.47 10.93 -15.62
CA GLN A 412 -13.74 11.62 -15.42
C GLN A 412 -13.55 13.06 -14.94
N LEU A 413 -12.63 13.30 -14.01
CA LEU A 413 -12.30 14.67 -13.59
C LEU A 413 -11.82 15.53 -14.77
N SER A 414 -10.94 15.01 -15.63
CA SER A 414 -10.45 15.73 -16.81
C SER A 414 -11.54 16.01 -17.85
N TRP A 415 -12.50 15.09 -18.03
CA TRP A 415 -13.65 15.31 -18.92
C TRP A 415 -14.59 16.38 -18.36
N ARG A 416 -14.84 16.34 -17.05
CA ARG A 416 -15.77 17.24 -16.35
C ARG A 416 -15.20 18.63 -16.12
N ALA A 417 -13.90 18.73 -15.92
CA ALA A 417 -13.18 19.97 -15.70
C ALA A 417 -11.91 19.99 -16.56
N PRO A 418 -12.00 20.38 -17.85
CA PRO A 418 -10.86 20.39 -18.76
C PRO A 418 -9.71 21.30 -18.33
N GLY A 419 -10.02 22.34 -17.55
CA GLY A 419 -9.05 23.15 -16.82
C GLY A 419 -9.63 23.62 -15.50
N ILE A 420 -8.78 23.73 -14.48
CA ILE A 420 -9.14 24.22 -13.14
C ILE A 420 -8.22 25.40 -12.81
N GLU A 421 -8.77 26.50 -12.30
CA GLU A 421 -7.97 27.66 -11.89
C GLU A 421 -6.98 27.31 -10.76
N LEU A 422 -5.81 27.97 -10.75
CA LEU A 422 -4.77 27.76 -9.72
C LEU A 422 -5.28 28.08 -8.30
N ASP A 423 -4.55 27.56 -7.31
CA ASP A 423 -4.82 27.71 -5.87
C ASP A 423 -6.20 27.16 -5.45
N THR A 424 -6.65 26.13 -6.16
CA THR A 424 -7.94 25.46 -5.93
C THR A 424 -7.76 24.23 -5.05
N ALA A 425 -8.60 24.11 -4.02
CA ALA A 425 -8.70 22.93 -3.18
C ALA A 425 -9.82 22.01 -3.66
N ILE A 426 -9.51 20.73 -3.88
CA ILE A 426 -10.48 19.69 -4.15
C ILE A 426 -10.81 18.98 -2.84
N VAL A 427 -12.09 18.94 -2.48
CA VAL A 427 -12.57 18.19 -1.32
C VAL A 427 -13.31 16.97 -1.81
N MET A 428 -12.93 15.77 -1.35
CA MET A 428 -13.49 14.51 -1.85
C MET A 428 -13.90 13.56 -0.71
N ASN A 429 -14.91 12.72 -0.90
CA ASN A 429 -15.24 11.67 0.08
C ASN A 429 -14.19 10.54 0.09
N GLU A 430 -14.12 9.87 1.23
CA GLU A 430 -13.48 8.55 1.35
C GLU A 430 -14.41 7.43 0.84
N GLY A 431 -13.83 6.24 0.61
CA GLY A 431 -14.56 5.00 0.34
C GLY A 431 -14.72 4.65 -1.14
N GLY A 432 -14.44 5.58 -2.07
CA GLY A 432 -14.39 5.28 -3.50
C GLY A 432 -13.11 4.58 -3.96
N LEU A 433 -12.06 4.64 -3.14
CA LEU A 433 -10.74 4.06 -3.40
C LEU A 433 -10.20 3.40 -2.12
N SER A 434 -9.52 2.27 -2.25
CA SER A 434 -9.12 1.42 -1.11
C SER A 434 -7.66 1.57 -0.68
N TYR A 435 -6.75 1.86 -1.61
CA TYR A 435 -5.29 1.87 -1.40
C TYR A 435 -4.68 3.27 -1.53
N TYR A 436 -5.46 4.30 -1.22
CA TYR A 436 -5.09 5.71 -1.39
C TYR A 436 -5.54 6.56 -0.20
N ALA A 437 -4.75 7.59 0.07
CA ALA A 437 -5.07 8.68 0.99
C ALA A 437 -5.11 10.01 0.23
N ASP A 438 -5.77 11.02 0.79
CA ASP A 438 -5.92 12.34 0.15
C ASP A 438 -4.59 12.98 -0.27
N ASN A 439 -3.59 12.92 0.60
CA ASN A 439 -2.25 13.42 0.36
C ASN A 439 -1.52 12.64 -0.75
N SER A 440 -1.87 11.37 -0.99
CA SER A 440 -1.32 10.58 -2.10
C SER A 440 -2.00 10.88 -3.44
N LEU A 441 -3.25 11.33 -3.44
CA LEU A 441 -4.00 11.67 -4.65
C LEU A 441 -3.76 13.12 -5.11
N SER A 442 -3.44 14.03 -4.18
CA SER A 442 -3.10 15.43 -4.51
C SER A 442 -2.00 15.57 -5.58
N PRO A 443 -0.90 14.79 -5.55
CA PRO A 443 0.08 14.73 -6.64
C PRO A 443 -0.52 14.49 -8.03
N VAL A 444 -1.54 13.63 -8.14
CA VAL A 444 -2.14 13.27 -9.44
C VAL A 444 -2.95 14.44 -9.99
N VAL A 445 -3.63 15.20 -9.13
CA VAL A 445 -4.27 16.46 -9.52
C VAL A 445 -3.22 17.42 -10.09
N ASN A 446 -2.06 17.56 -9.44
CA ASN A 446 -1.01 18.47 -9.90
C ASN A 446 -0.33 17.98 -11.19
N TRP A 447 -0.10 16.68 -11.36
CA TRP A 447 0.37 16.12 -12.63
C TRP A 447 -0.59 16.45 -13.77
N THR A 448 -1.89 16.36 -13.50
CA THR A 448 -2.93 16.55 -14.51
C THR A 448 -3.09 18.02 -14.87
N TYR A 449 -3.21 18.91 -13.89
CA TYR A 449 -3.60 20.31 -14.11
C TYR A 449 -2.44 21.31 -14.10
N ALA A 450 -1.26 20.92 -13.66
CA ALA A 450 -0.06 21.73 -13.71
C ALA A 450 1.14 20.92 -14.25
N PRO A 451 1.07 20.37 -15.48
CA PRO A 451 2.12 19.50 -16.04
C PRO A 451 3.51 20.15 -16.06
N ASP A 452 3.57 21.48 -16.24
CA ASP A 452 4.81 22.27 -16.29
C ASP A 452 5.22 22.85 -14.91
N LEU A 453 4.71 22.27 -13.81
CA LEU A 453 5.00 22.77 -12.46
C LEU A 453 6.50 22.70 -12.13
N HIS A 454 7.04 23.86 -11.76
CA HIS A 454 8.41 24.02 -11.27
C HIS A 454 8.42 24.87 -9.99
N GLY A 455 9.25 24.47 -9.02
CA GLY A 455 9.43 25.17 -7.76
C GLY A 455 8.59 24.65 -6.61
N GLU A 456 8.54 25.42 -5.52
CA GLU A 456 7.97 24.99 -4.24
C GLU A 456 6.48 25.33 -4.08
N ASN A 457 5.89 26.16 -4.94
CA ASN A 457 4.48 26.54 -4.84
C ASN A 457 3.57 25.50 -5.52
N ILE A 458 2.86 24.71 -4.73
CA ILE A 458 1.98 23.66 -5.23
C ILE A 458 0.58 24.24 -5.49
N PRO A 459 0.05 24.18 -6.72
CA PRO A 459 -1.19 24.89 -7.10
C PRO A 459 -2.50 24.18 -6.72
N TYR A 460 -2.47 22.87 -6.47
CA TYR A 460 -3.69 22.13 -6.11
C TYR A 460 -3.47 21.22 -4.91
N VAL A 461 -4.53 21.04 -4.13
CA VAL A 461 -4.58 20.07 -3.02
C VAL A 461 -5.86 19.25 -3.11
N LEU A 462 -5.79 17.97 -2.78
CA LEU A 462 -6.96 17.11 -2.59
C LEU A 462 -7.05 16.73 -1.11
N LEU A 463 -8.23 16.92 -0.51
CA LEU A 463 -8.45 16.76 0.92
C LEU A 463 -9.66 15.87 1.19
N TYR A 464 -9.51 14.94 2.14
CA TYR A 464 -10.65 14.23 2.72
C TYR A 464 -11.19 15.00 3.92
N PRO A 465 -12.45 15.49 3.89
CA PRO A 465 -12.97 16.32 4.97
C PRO A 465 -13.03 15.56 6.29
N THR A 466 -13.31 14.26 6.26
CA THR A 466 -13.32 13.36 7.43
C THR A 466 -11.96 13.25 8.12
N THR A 467 -10.85 13.43 7.39
CA THR A 467 -9.48 13.36 7.94
C THR A 467 -8.91 14.74 8.27
N ARG A 468 -9.24 15.76 7.47
CA ARG A 468 -8.57 17.08 7.52
C ARG A 468 -9.35 18.15 8.27
N LEU A 469 -10.65 17.97 8.50
CA LEU A 469 -11.45 18.98 9.18
C LEU A 469 -10.85 19.30 10.56
N ARG A 470 -10.80 20.60 10.90
CA ARG A 470 -10.18 21.14 12.13
C ARG A 470 -8.64 21.05 12.14
N SER A 471 -8.02 21.08 10.96
CA SER A 471 -6.57 21.25 10.79
C SER A 471 -6.25 22.48 9.94
N ASP A 472 -4.98 22.87 9.85
CA ASP A 472 -4.54 23.96 8.96
C ASP A 472 -4.84 23.68 7.49
N SER A 473 -4.95 22.41 7.10
CA SER A 473 -5.30 22.00 5.74
C SER A 473 -6.80 22.08 5.45
N LEU A 474 -7.67 22.02 6.47
CA LEU A 474 -9.10 22.26 6.30
C LEU A 474 -9.72 22.72 7.63
N PRO A 475 -9.72 24.02 7.94
CA PRO A 475 -10.16 24.50 9.25
C PRO A 475 -11.65 24.21 9.50
N LYS A 476 -12.49 24.57 8.52
CA LYS A 476 -13.95 24.37 8.52
C LYS A 476 -14.49 24.26 7.09
N LEU A 477 -15.75 23.84 6.97
CA LEU A 477 -16.52 23.87 5.73
C LEU A 477 -17.34 25.18 5.63
N GLU A 478 -16.64 26.31 5.71
CA GLU A 478 -17.19 27.67 5.62
C GLU A 478 -16.30 28.48 4.64
N PRO A 479 -16.85 29.42 3.84
CA PRO A 479 -16.06 30.27 2.96
C PRO A 479 -15.04 31.14 3.70
N ASP A 480 -14.08 31.70 2.96
CA ASP A 480 -13.13 32.74 3.37
C ASP A 480 -12.14 32.34 4.48
N LEU A 481 -11.76 31.07 4.54
CA LEU A 481 -10.75 30.56 5.46
C LEU A 481 -9.48 30.13 4.73
N PRO A 482 -8.29 30.47 5.25
CA PRO A 482 -7.03 30.04 4.62
C PRO A 482 -6.85 28.53 4.73
N ILE A 483 -6.31 27.93 3.66
CA ILE A 483 -5.90 26.53 3.60
C ILE A 483 -4.38 26.48 3.44
N PHE A 484 -3.72 25.66 4.26
CA PHE A 484 -2.28 25.43 4.17
C PHE A 484 -1.92 23.94 4.22
N THR A 485 -1.08 23.49 3.29
CA THR A 485 -0.54 22.13 3.28
C THR A 485 0.95 22.14 2.94
N ASN A 486 1.75 21.36 3.67
CA ASN A 486 3.19 21.24 3.46
C ASN A 486 3.55 19.81 3.01
N TYR A 487 4.11 19.68 1.81
CA TYR A 487 4.55 18.43 1.20
C TYR A 487 6.05 18.13 1.38
N LEU A 488 6.76 18.94 2.18
CA LEU A 488 8.23 18.96 2.36
C LEU A 488 9.04 19.37 1.12
N ALA A 489 8.58 18.98 -0.08
CA ALA A 489 9.11 19.41 -1.37
C ALA A 489 8.47 20.73 -1.87
N GLY A 490 7.42 21.20 -1.20
CA GLY A 490 6.68 22.40 -1.56
C GLY A 490 5.49 22.64 -0.64
N THR A 491 4.83 23.80 -0.79
CA THR A 491 3.68 24.22 0.00
C THR A 491 2.52 24.63 -0.89
N PHE A 492 1.31 24.31 -0.45
CA PHE A 492 0.06 24.80 -1.03
C PHE A 492 -0.50 25.90 -0.11
N HIS A 493 -0.92 27.00 -0.73
CA HIS A 493 -1.64 28.09 -0.08
C HIS A 493 -2.94 28.35 -0.85
N GLY A 494 -4.08 28.22 -0.18
CA GLY A 494 -5.38 28.41 -0.82
C GLY A 494 -6.42 28.98 0.15
N ASN A 495 -7.68 28.95 -0.27
CA ASN A 495 -8.79 29.45 0.52
C ASN A 495 -10.04 28.57 0.33
N THR A 496 -10.86 28.41 1.37
CA THR A 496 -12.12 27.65 1.29
C THR A 496 -13.18 28.29 0.38
N SER A 497 -12.97 29.54 -0.07
CA SER A 497 -13.74 30.18 -1.15
C SER A 497 -13.32 29.75 -2.56
N ARG A 498 -12.25 28.94 -2.69
CA ARG A 498 -11.76 28.36 -3.95
C ARG A 498 -11.77 26.83 -3.86
N VAL A 499 -12.95 26.26 -3.73
CA VAL A 499 -13.15 24.81 -3.52
C VAL A 499 -13.98 24.19 -4.64
N LEU A 500 -13.59 22.97 -5.03
CA LEU A 500 -14.44 22.05 -5.79
C LEU A 500 -14.74 20.84 -4.91
N ALA A 501 -16.00 20.65 -4.51
CA ALA A 501 -16.41 19.47 -3.77
C ALA A 501 -16.79 18.35 -4.75
N ILE A 502 -16.11 17.21 -4.63
CA ILE A 502 -16.24 16.06 -5.52
C ILE A 502 -16.77 14.87 -4.74
N TYR A 503 -17.81 14.23 -5.25
CA TYR A 503 -18.29 12.96 -4.74
C TYR A 503 -17.99 11.84 -5.74
N PHE A 504 -17.41 10.75 -5.25
CA PHE A 504 -17.06 9.59 -6.05
C PHE A 504 -17.39 8.31 -5.29
N SER A 505 -18.36 7.57 -5.80
CA SER A 505 -18.79 6.28 -5.25
C SER A 505 -19.11 5.30 -6.39
N PRO A 506 -18.08 4.60 -6.90
CA PRO A 506 -18.25 3.57 -7.93
C PRO A 506 -19.27 2.50 -7.51
N PRO A 507 -20.09 1.96 -8.43
CA PRO A 507 -20.01 2.12 -9.88
C PRO A 507 -20.67 3.40 -10.45
N GLY A 508 -21.06 4.35 -9.59
CA GLY A 508 -21.49 5.69 -10.03
C GLY A 508 -20.33 6.53 -10.56
N CYS A 509 -20.66 7.55 -11.34
CA CYS A 509 -19.72 8.49 -11.91
C CYS A 509 -19.21 9.49 -10.86
N LEU A 510 -18.06 10.12 -11.13
CA LEU A 510 -17.59 11.29 -10.40
C LEU A 510 -18.62 12.41 -10.52
N ARG A 511 -18.92 13.11 -9.43
CA ARG A 511 -19.81 14.27 -9.44
C ARG A 511 -19.12 15.46 -8.80
N ILE A 512 -19.01 16.58 -9.52
CA ILE A 512 -18.72 17.87 -8.90
C ILE A 512 -20.04 18.40 -8.35
N LEU A 513 -20.13 18.47 -7.02
CA LEU A 513 -21.40 18.62 -6.33
C LEU A 513 -22.04 19.99 -6.55
N ASP A 514 -23.33 19.95 -6.88
CA ASP A 514 -24.15 21.13 -7.10
C ASP A 514 -24.57 21.77 -5.76
N PRO A 515 -24.26 23.06 -5.53
CA PRO A 515 -24.54 23.72 -4.25
C PRO A 515 -26.03 23.87 -3.95
N GLU A 516 -26.91 23.81 -4.95
CA GLU A 516 -28.36 23.97 -4.81
C GLU A 516 -29.08 22.63 -4.67
N VAL A 517 -28.70 21.66 -5.50
CA VAL A 517 -29.34 20.34 -5.60
C VAL A 517 -28.69 19.33 -4.63
N ASP A 518 -27.36 19.18 -4.64
CA ASP A 518 -26.69 18.12 -3.87
C ASP A 518 -26.68 18.39 -2.36
N ARG A 519 -26.88 19.64 -1.93
CA ARG A 519 -27.03 19.97 -0.49
C ARG A 519 -28.20 19.24 0.18
N VAL A 520 -29.25 18.88 -0.56
CA VAL A 520 -30.41 18.12 -0.06
C VAL A 520 -30.39 16.65 -0.49
N ASN A 521 -29.38 16.23 -1.27
CA ASN A 521 -29.29 14.88 -1.80
C ASN A 521 -28.87 13.85 -0.75
N ARG A 522 -29.85 13.25 -0.07
CA ARG A 522 -29.64 12.28 1.01
C ARG A 522 -29.02 10.96 0.59
N SER A 523 -28.90 10.68 -0.72
CA SER A 523 -28.08 9.57 -1.21
C SER A 523 -26.60 9.75 -0.86
N ILE A 524 -26.13 11.01 -0.74
CA ILE A 524 -24.80 11.35 -0.26
C ILE A 524 -24.79 11.23 1.27
N PRO A 525 -24.08 10.23 1.85
CA PRO A 525 -24.18 9.96 3.27
C PRO A 525 -23.63 11.12 4.10
N GLU A 526 -24.32 11.49 5.18
CA GLU A 526 -23.95 12.65 6.02
C GLU A 526 -22.54 12.54 6.60
N GLN A 527 -22.12 11.32 6.97
CA GLN A 527 -20.79 11.03 7.51
C GLN A 527 -19.65 11.31 6.52
N SER A 528 -19.94 11.40 5.21
CA SER A 528 -18.94 11.81 4.21
C SER A 528 -18.63 13.30 4.28
N LEU A 529 -19.47 14.08 4.97
CA LEU A 529 -19.45 15.55 5.02
C LEU A 529 -19.66 16.25 3.67
N MET A 530 -19.87 15.49 2.58
CA MET A 530 -19.87 16.04 1.23
C MET A 530 -21.10 16.90 0.92
N ARG A 531 -22.26 16.63 1.52
CA ARG A 531 -23.42 17.54 1.42
C ARG A 531 -23.13 18.92 2.03
N PHE A 532 -22.32 18.99 3.07
CA PHE A 532 -21.88 20.27 3.64
C PHE A 532 -20.81 20.93 2.76
N ALA A 533 -19.86 20.14 2.25
CA ALA A 533 -18.82 20.62 1.34
C ALA A 533 -19.38 21.15 0.01
N SER A 534 -20.50 20.61 -0.49
CA SER A 534 -21.15 21.07 -1.74
C SER A 534 -21.44 22.58 -1.75
N ARG A 535 -21.68 23.19 -0.57
CA ARG A 535 -21.93 24.63 -0.42
C ARG A 535 -20.72 25.50 -0.74
N LEU A 536 -19.52 24.91 -0.73
CA LEU A 536 -18.27 25.58 -1.06
C LEU A 536 -17.90 25.43 -2.53
N THR A 537 -18.56 24.55 -3.28
CA THR A 537 -18.26 24.34 -4.70
C THR A 537 -18.45 25.65 -5.48
N LYS A 538 -17.43 26.03 -6.24
CA LYS A 538 -17.45 27.16 -7.17
C LYS A 538 -17.20 26.69 -8.59
N TYR A 539 -18.25 26.63 -9.40
CA TYR A 539 -18.17 26.19 -10.80
C TYR A 539 -17.31 27.13 -11.65
N GLU A 540 -17.19 28.40 -11.27
CA GLU A 540 -16.38 29.41 -11.97
C GLU A 540 -14.88 29.07 -11.98
N LEU A 541 -14.43 28.18 -11.09
CA LEU A 541 -13.06 27.67 -11.08
C LEU A 541 -12.77 26.70 -12.23
N ILE A 542 -13.81 26.20 -12.90
CA ILE A 542 -13.69 25.27 -14.02
C ILE A 542 -13.74 26.05 -15.33
N THR A 543 -12.76 25.82 -16.20
CA THR A 543 -12.67 26.46 -17.52
C THR A 543 -12.91 25.45 -18.64
N ASN A 544 -13.49 25.90 -19.75
CA ASN A 544 -13.67 25.06 -20.95
C ASN A 544 -12.37 24.95 -21.79
N VAL A 545 -11.32 25.70 -21.44
CA VAL A 545 -10.01 25.57 -22.08
C VAL A 545 -9.30 24.36 -21.48
N SER A 546 -8.99 23.38 -22.32
CA SER A 546 -8.27 22.19 -21.87
C SER A 546 -6.82 22.52 -21.50
N THR A 547 -6.52 22.45 -20.21
CA THR A 547 -5.16 22.52 -19.65
C THR A 547 -4.75 21.19 -19.02
N ALA A 548 -5.71 20.31 -18.72
CA ALA A 548 -5.48 18.99 -18.19
C ALA A 548 -4.67 18.12 -19.17
N GLN A 549 -3.56 17.56 -18.70
CA GLN A 549 -2.74 16.60 -19.42
C GLN A 549 -2.48 15.40 -18.53
N MET A 550 -3.08 14.25 -18.89
CA MET A 550 -2.84 13.03 -18.12
C MET A 550 -1.36 12.62 -18.19
N PRO A 551 -0.75 12.18 -17.08
CA PRO A 551 0.59 11.63 -17.11
C PRO A 551 0.58 10.26 -17.79
N GLU A 552 1.71 9.88 -18.40
CA GLU A 552 1.85 8.68 -19.25
C GLU A 552 1.26 7.38 -18.62
N PRO A 553 1.46 7.07 -17.32
CA PRO A 553 0.89 5.86 -16.71
C PRO A 553 -0.64 5.75 -16.74
N TYR A 554 -1.36 6.84 -16.97
CA TYR A 554 -2.82 6.86 -16.99
C TYR A 554 -3.41 6.53 -18.37
N TYR A 555 -2.59 6.48 -19.42
CA TYR A 555 -3.02 6.10 -20.77
C TYR A 555 -3.18 4.58 -20.93
N PRO A 556 -4.02 4.12 -21.88
CA PRO A 556 -4.88 4.92 -22.77
C PRO A 556 -6.09 5.52 -22.03
N GLU A 557 -6.74 6.52 -22.64
CA GLU A 557 -8.04 7.00 -22.18
C GLU A 557 -9.06 5.85 -22.12
N PRO A 558 -9.90 5.74 -21.07
CA PRO A 558 -10.97 4.76 -20.98
C PRO A 558 -12.00 4.92 -22.10
N GLU A 559 -12.70 3.83 -22.44
CA GLU A 559 -13.79 3.87 -23.41
C GLU A 559 -14.89 4.84 -22.96
N HIS A 560 -15.47 5.56 -23.94
CA HIS A 560 -16.49 6.58 -23.70
C HIS A 560 -17.86 5.93 -23.40
N GLY A 561 -18.03 5.48 -22.15
CA GLY A 561 -19.28 4.96 -21.61
C GLY A 561 -20.18 6.05 -21.00
N TRP A 562 -21.18 5.64 -20.21
CA TRP A 562 -22.16 6.56 -19.61
C TRP A 562 -21.50 7.76 -18.89
N CYS A 563 -20.47 7.49 -18.07
CA CYS A 563 -19.79 8.56 -17.33
C CYS A 563 -19.13 9.60 -18.24
N TYR A 564 -18.64 9.23 -19.43
CA TYR A 564 -18.09 10.21 -20.37
C TYR A 564 -19.14 11.23 -20.81
N TYR A 565 -20.30 10.74 -21.29
CA TYR A 565 -21.41 11.59 -21.72
C TYR A 565 -21.97 12.41 -20.57
N PHE A 566 -22.10 11.80 -19.38
CA PHE A 566 -22.50 12.52 -18.17
C PHE A 566 -21.55 13.67 -17.82
N GLN A 567 -20.22 13.43 -17.79
CA GLN A 567 -19.25 14.47 -17.47
C GLN A 567 -19.26 15.61 -18.50
N LYS A 568 -19.38 15.30 -19.79
CA LYS A 568 -19.46 16.29 -20.86
C LYS A 568 -20.77 17.08 -20.82
N ALA A 569 -21.89 16.42 -20.54
CA ALA A 569 -23.18 17.08 -20.40
C ALA A 569 -23.19 18.03 -19.20
N GLU A 570 -22.61 17.62 -18.06
CA GLU A 570 -22.51 18.48 -16.88
C GLU A 570 -21.60 19.69 -17.10
N LEU A 571 -20.54 19.53 -17.90
CA LEU A 571 -19.71 20.65 -18.35
C LEU A 571 -20.50 21.59 -19.27
N ALA A 572 -21.21 21.07 -20.28
CA ALA A 572 -22.02 21.86 -21.19
C ALA A 572 -23.14 22.62 -20.46
N ARG A 573 -23.81 21.96 -19.51
CA ARG A 573 -24.82 22.55 -18.61
C ARG A 573 -24.28 23.78 -17.88
N GLN A 574 -23.05 23.67 -17.33
CA GLN A 574 -22.41 24.77 -16.62
C GLN A 574 -22.18 26.02 -17.49
N PHE A 575 -22.05 25.84 -18.81
CA PHE A 575 -21.91 26.93 -19.78
C PHE A 575 -23.22 27.25 -20.52
N GLU A 576 -24.36 26.77 -20.03
CA GLU A 576 -25.70 26.97 -20.61
C GLU A 576 -25.81 26.49 -22.07
N GLN A 577 -25.01 25.49 -22.45
CA GLN A 577 -24.98 24.91 -23.80
C GLN A 577 -26.03 23.80 -23.93
N TRP A 578 -27.31 24.17 -23.81
CA TRP A 578 -28.43 23.22 -23.71
C TRP A 578 -28.56 22.28 -24.91
N ASP A 579 -28.34 22.77 -26.12
CA ASP A 579 -28.33 21.94 -27.34
C ASP A 579 -27.28 20.82 -27.28
N GLU A 580 -26.11 21.11 -26.70
CA GLU A 580 -25.04 20.12 -26.52
C GLU A 580 -25.41 19.09 -25.44
N VAL A 581 -26.04 19.52 -24.35
CA VAL A 581 -26.56 18.61 -23.31
C VAL A 581 -27.55 17.60 -23.90
N VAL A 582 -28.51 18.08 -24.71
CA VAL A 582 -29.48 17.23 -25.41
C VAL A 582 -28.78 16.27 -26.37
N SER A 583 -27.90 16.78 -27.22
CA SER A 583 -27.17 15.94 -28.18
C SER A 583 -26.33 14.84 -27.50
N LEU A 584 -25.70 15.13 -26.36
CA LEU A 584 -24.94 14.15 -25.59
C LEU A 584 -25.86 13.11 -24.93
N GLY A 585 -27.03 13.55 -24.45
CA GLY A 585 -28.06 12.69 -23.88
C GLY A 585 -28.60 11.70 -24.91
N ASP A 586 -29.06 12.19 -26.05
CA ASP A 586 -29.57 11.37 -27.14
C ASP A 586 -28.54 10.33 -27.59
N ALA A 587 -27.29 10.74 -27.80
CA ALA A 587 -26.20 9.83 -28.16
C ALA A 587 -26.00 8.73 -27.10
N ALA A 588 -26.02 9.08 -25.81
CA ALA A 588 -25.88 8.09 -24.74
C ALA A 588 -27.05 7.11 -24.69
N PHE A 589 -28.29 7.60 -24.82
CA PHE A 589 -29.49 6.76 -24.79
C PHE A 589 -29.63 5.87 -26.02
N ASP A 590 -29.28 6.36 -27.21
CA ASP A 590 -29.27 5.59 -28.46
C ASP A 590 -28.26 4.43 -28.43
N LEU A 591 -27.13 4.63 -27.73
CA LEU A 591 -26.15 3.58 -27.45
C LEU A 591 -26.60 2.60 -26.35
N GLY A 592 -27.78 2.81 -25.75
CA GLY A 592 -28.31 1.98 -24.68
C GLY A 592 -27.54 2.09 -23.36
N LEU A 593 -26.74 3.16 -23.19
CA LEU A 593 -26.01 3.42 -21.96
C LEU A 593 -26.97 3.81 -20.83
N ARG A 594 -26.61 3.45 -19.60
CA ARG A 594 -27.47 3.66 -18.41
C ARG A 594 -26.67 4.18 -17.25
N SER A 595 -27.30 5.04 -16.45
CA SER A 595 -26.76 5.49 -15.17
C SER A 595 -26.75 4.39 -14.12
N SER A 596 -25.74 4.43 -13.26
CA SER A 596 -25.68 3.64 -12.02
C SER A 596 -26.35 4.37 -10.86
N ASP A 597 -26.35 5.71 -10.87
CA ASP A 597 -26.98 6.58 -9.88
C ASP A 597 -28.11 7.40 -10.55
N PRO A 598 -29.35 7.40 -10.03
CA PRO A 598 -30.45 8.17 -10.62
C PRO A 598 -30.19 9.69 -10.74
N VAL A 599 -29.31 10.26 -9.89
CA VAL A 599 -28.93 11.68 -9.95
C VAL A 599 -28.15 12.02 -11.22
N GLU A 600 -27.45 11.05 -11.82
CA GLU A 600 -26.70 11.27 -13.07
C GLU A 600 -27.62 11.62 -14.25
N ARG A 601 -28.94 11.40 -14.14
CA ARG A 601 -29.91 11.83 -15.18
C ARG A 601 -30.32 13.29 -15.07
N PHE A 602 -30.02 13.97 -13.96
CA PHE A 602 -30.54 15.30 -13.67
C PHE A 602 -30.07 16.32 -14.70
N VAL A 603 -28.81 16.22 -15.14
CA VAL A 603 -28.26 17.05 -16.22
C VAL A 603 -29.09 16.97 -17.50
N PHE A 604 -29.59 15.79 -17.85
CA PHE A 604 -30.39 15.59 -19.05
C PHE A 604 -31.84 16.03 -18.83
N ILE A 605 -32.42 15.81 -17.64
CA ILE A 605 -33.73 16.36 -17.28
C ILE A 605 -33.75 17.88 -17.49
N GLU A 606 -32.72 18.56 -16.99
CA GLU A 606 -32.53 20.00 -17.14
C GLU A 606 -32.31 20.39 -18.61
N GLY A 607 -31.42 19.69 -19.32
CA GLY A 607 -31.17 19.92 -20.74
C GLY A 607 -32.40 19.85 -21.63
N TYR A 608 -33.19 18.77 -21.51
CA TYR A 608 -34.43 18.62 -22.28
C TYR A 608 -35.47 19.69 -21.91
N ALA A 609 -35.57 20.06 -20.63
CA ALA A 609 -36.50 21.11 -20.21
C ALA A 609 -36.15 22.46 -20.84
N HIS A 610 -34.87 22.85 -20.84
CA HIS A 610 -34.40 24.08 -21.47
C HIS A 610 -34.52 24.08 -23.00
N ALA A 611 -34.45 22.91 -23.63
CA ALA A 611 -34.71 22.73 -25.06
C ALA A 611 -36.21 22.70 -25.42
N GLY A 612 -37.10 22.76 -24.43
CA GLY A 612 -38.56 22.68 -24.64
C GLY A 612 -39.10 21.26 -24.84
N GLU A 613 -38.27 20.23 -24.65
CA GLU A 613 -38.62 18.81 -24.71
C GLU A 613 -39.20 18.30 -23.38
N TRP A 614 -40.23 18.99 -22.89
CA TRP A 614 -40.85 18.75 -21.58
C TRP A 614 -41.27 17.31 -21.33
N ALA A 615 -41.79 16.63 -22.36
CA ALA A 615 -42.22 15.23 -22.23
C ALA A 615 -41.07 14.31 -21.84
N ARG A 616 -39.88 14.53 -22.44
CA ARG A 616 -38.68 13.74 -22.16
C ARG A 616 -38.11 14.07 -20.78
N ALA A 617 -38.08 15.35 -20.40
CA ALA A 617 -37.67 15.78 -19.06
C ALA A 617 -38.53 15.15 -17.95
N VAL A 618 -39.85 15.11 -18.14
CA VAL A 618 -40.78 14.47 -17.20
C VAL A 618 -40.58 12.97 -17.14
N GLU A 619 -40.42 12.30 -18.28
CA GLU A 619 -40.17 10.85 -18.35
C GLU A 619 -38.93 10.47 -17.51
N LEU A 620 -37.80 11.16 -17.73
CA LEU A 620 -36.57 10.92 -16.99
C LEU A 620 -36.69 11.23 -15.50
N SER A 621 -37.46 12.27 -15.14
CA SER A 621 -37.75 12.60 -13.74
C SER A 621 -38.52 11.50 -13.04
N VAL A 622 -39.58 10.97 -13.68
CA VAL A 622 -40.37 9.85 -13.15
C VAL A 622 -39.49 8.62 -13.01
N GLN A 623 -38.67 8.31 -14.01
CA GLN A 623 -37.74 7.19 -13.95
C GLN A 623 -36.76 7.31 -12.77
N SER A 624 -36.11 8.46 -12.59
CA SER A 624 -35.18 8.67 -11.48
C SER A 624 -35.88 8.61 -10.12
N PHE A 625 -37.10 9.14 -10.01
CA PHE A 625 -37.89 9.02 -8.79
C PHE A 625 -38.26 7.57 -8.46
N GLU A 626 -38.69 6.79 -9.45
CA GLU A 626 -39.11 5.40 -9.25
C GLU A 626 -37.97 4.48 -8.84
N GLU A 627 -36.76 4.73 -9.34
CA GLU A 627 -35.56 3.97 -8.97
C GLU A 627 -35.15 4.17 -7.51
N SER A 628 -35.37 5.35 -6.94
CA SER A 628 -34.97 5.65 -5.56
C SER A 628 -35.84 6.72 -4.88
N LYS A 629 -37.11 6.36 -4.63
CA LYS A 629 -38.15 7.24 -4.06
C LYS A 629 -37.72 7.95 -2.77
N GLU A 630 -37.01 7.26 -1.89
CA GLU A 630 -36.60 7.81 -0.58
C GLU A 630 -35.57 8.95 -0.71
N PHE A 631 -34.71 8.90 -1.74
CA PHE A 631 -33.59 9.85 -1.87
C PHE A 631 -33.80 10.90 -2.95
N MET A 632 -34.65 10.65 -3.95
CA MET A 632 -34.76 11.50 -5.15
C MET A 632 -35.83 12.59 -5.05
N ASP A 633 -36.75 12.51 -4.09
CA ASP A 633 -37.85 13.48 -3.92
C ASP A 633 -37.34 14.93 -3.74
N GLU A 634 -36.56 15.19 -2.68
CA GLU A 634 -36.05 16.55 -2.40
C GLU A 634 -35.13 17.09 -3.52
N PRO A 635 -34.16 16.31 -4.06
CA PRO A 635 -33.30 16.78 -5.15
C PRO A 635 -34.05 17.07 -6.45
N LEU A 636 -35.02 16.23 -6.85
CA LEU A 636 -35.82 16.48 -8.06
C LEU A 636 -36.67 17.74 -7.91
N CYS A 637 -37.29 17.96 -6.75
CA CYS A 637 -38.02 19.18 -6.48
C CYS A 637 -37.12 20.42 -6.62
N ARG A 638 -35.89 20.38 -6.07
CA ARG A 638 -34.92 21.47 -6.23
C ARG A 638 -34.51 21.69 -7.68
N LEU A 639 -34.31 20.62 -8.44
CA LEU A 639 -34.00 20.71 -9.87
C LEU A 639 -35.14 21.40 -10.64
N TRP A 640 -36.39 21.00 -10.41
CA TRP A 640 -37.55 21.58 -11.08
C TRP A 640 -37.84 23.02 -10.65
N GLU A 641 -37.60 23.39 -9.39
CA GLU A 641 -37.64 24.79 -8.93
C GLU A 641 -36.63 25.65 -9.71
N ARG A 642 -35.41 25.14 -9.95
CA ARG A 642 -34.40 25.83 -10.76
C ARG A 642 -34.84 25.95 -12.22
N VAL A 643 -35.27 24.85 -12.83
CA VAL A 643 -35.78 24.83 -14.22
C VAL A 643 -36.93 25.82 -14.39
N GLU A 644 -37.91 25.84 -13.47
CA GLU A 644 -39.02 26.80 -13.51
C GLU A 644 -38.51 28.25 -13.47
N ALA A 645 -37.55 28.55 -12.58
CA ALA A 645 -36.98 29.89 -12.47
C ALA A 645 -36.21 30.34 -13.73
N GLU A 646 -35.53 29.42 -14.41
CA GLU A 646 -34.68 29.72 -15.57
C GLU A 646 -35.43 29.68 -16.91
N THR A 647 -36.52 28.93 -17.00
CA THR A 647 -37.33 28.78 -18.23
C THR A 647 -38.62 29.59 -18.24
N ALA A 648 -38.99 30.23 -17.11
CA ALA A 648 -40.10 31.16 -17.03
C ALA A 648 -39.78 32.50 -17.74
N ALA A 649 -39.82 32.49 -19.08
CA ALA A 649 -39.75 33.67 -19.94
C ALA A 649 -40.78 33.63 -21.07
#